data_AF-A0A9D8YUV0-F1
#
_entry.id   AF-A0A9D8YUV0-F1
#
_cell.length_a   1.000
_cell.length_b   1.000
_cell.length_c   1.000
_cell.angle_alpha   90.00
_cell.angle_beta   90.00
_cell.angle_gamma   90.00
#
_symmetry.space_group_name_H-M   'P 1'
#
loop_
_entity.id
_entity.type
_entity.pdbx_description
1 polymer ?
#
loop_
_entity_poly.entity_id
_entity_poly.type
_entity_poly.pdbx_seq_one_letter_code
_entity_poly.pdbx_strand_id
1 'polypeptide(L)'
;MDKVEIKYGFWPYVVYPGTMIISLGMFFVLMANGFELLASTYIPLTFGALSIIFFELYTPHQKEWIFDKHDVINDSLFMLTVQTILPKILSFLVAIFILRMLDYYELQITGLWPHHWSMAFQVILMVFIADFFRYWLHKFSHEIPFLWKFHAVHHSPKKLYWLNVGRFHPVEKALQFLGDAMPFIIVGVSEEVLALYFVFYAVNGFFQHCNIELEMGPLNYVISGPQLHRWHHSRKIEESNTNYGNNIIIWDILFGTYFFPKHRLVDELGLLNKEYPLDYLSQLKTPFSGEIDKKALPLQGISGMILNTLLKFKMKWIEITLYNPLKELARSPEKVQKETLSSILLENMNTLYGKEYNFDKITGYESYREKVPVSEYEDIRGLIEKQDLEKTTSLTAESPLFYNQTSGTTGQPKYLPVLKRTLASLRKTQQIFSLVQYTACPEAFYGKIIGLVSPAIEGYMPSGNPFGSASGHIYNTMPWLARKKYVIPKEVFQIKDYEIKYYIVCRLMIEEKDVTYLGSANPSSFHKLLDVINQNFSHIYSDIASGTCKYLGDLDPRIIAAVNRRLKPNSKRAEELAHLFSTGDQISYKEIWPYLKLLITWTGGSCGISLKSVLPKFRNDIRVIDLGYLSSELRATVTINPATNEGVPTIGENFFEFVHRDDWENDRPDFKMIGSLEQGEQYYIFVTTPTGLYRYNMNDIIEISGKFENTPTFRFIQKGKGVTNITGEKLYVSQVINAVKKAEQELNLDFRFYQMLADEKSSLYELYIEPGERIIPSISELSRVIDTALQEQNIEYKTKRESDRLQELKLHILVHGCYETYKDFYLKQGQREGQFKPQILQYKSNFDFKIQEFVAE
;
A
#
# COMPACT_ATOMS: atom_id res chain seq x y z
N MET A 1 -0.27 -11.65 41.84
CA MET A 1 0.81 -10.67 42.09
C MET A 1 0.75 -10.34 43.56
N ASP A 2 1.48 -11.11 44.36
CA ASP A 2 1.50 -10.95 45.81
C ASP A 2 2.54 -9.89 46.19
N LYS A 3 2.07 -8.78 46.75
CA LYS A 3 2.95 -7.74 47.32
C LYS A 3 3.77 -8.36 48.44
N VAL A 4 5.06 -8.11 48.45
CA VAL A 4 5.85 -8.21 49.69
C VAL A 4 5.36 -7.08 50.58
N GLU A 5 4.65 -7.43 51.66
CA GLU A 5 4.23 -6.48 52.68
C GLU A 5 5.47 -6.00 53.47
N ILE A 6 6.19 -4.98 52.98
CA ILE A 6 7.16 -4.25 53.82
C ILE A 6 6.39 -3.16 54.56
N LYS A 7 5.73 -3.59 55.64
CA LYS A 7 5.16 -2.73 56.68
C LYS A 7 6.32 -2.11 57.48
N TYR A 8 6.40 -0.77 57.48
CA TYR A 8 7.20 0.11 58.36
C TYR A 8 8.70 0.31 58.05
N GLY A 9 8.99 1.03 56.96
CA GLY A 9 10.28 1.70 56.78
C GLY A 9 10.10 3.18 56.48
N PHE A 10 10.81 4.07 57.17
CA PHE A 10 10.90 5.50 56.80
C PHE A 10 11.72 5.69 55.50
N TRP A 11 12.49 4.67 55.11
CA TRP A 11 13.42 4.65 53.98
C TRP A 11 12.84 5.11 52.63
N PRO A 12 11.63 4.71 52.18
CA PRO A 12 11.07 5.17 50.90
C PRO A 12 10.96 6.68 50.75
N TYR A 13 10.85 7.41 51.88
CA TYR A 13 10.76 8.87 51.91
C TYR A 13 12.13 9.56 52.05
N VAL A 14 13.15 8.86 52.57
CA VAL A 14 14.46 9.46 52.88
C VAL A 14 15.59 9.07 51.95
N VAL A 15 15.49 7.95 51.23
CA VAL A 15 16.58 7.48 50.36
C VAL A 15 16.92 8.53 49.30
N TYR A 16 15.93 9.06 48.57
CA TYR A 16 16.16 10.10 47.58
C TYR A 16 16.78 11.38 48.17
N PRO A 17 16.12 12.09 49.11
CA PRO A 17 16.68 13.35 49.62
C PRO A 17 17.98 13.12 50.41
N GLY A 18 18.11 12.01 51.13
CA GLY A 18 19.32 11.66 51.88
C GLY A 18 20.53 11.43 50.98
N THR A 19 20.40 10.59 49.95
CA THR A 19 21.49 10.36 48.98
C THR A 19 21.85 11.66 48.26
N MET A 20 20.86 12.46 47.85
CA MET A 20 21.11 13.73 47.18
C MET A 20 21.86 14.74 48.07
N ILE A 21 21.41 14.94 49.32
CA ILE A 21 22.05 15.84 50.28
C ILE A 21 23.48 15.39 50.58
N ILE A 22 23.71 14.09 50.77
CA ILE A 22 25.05 13.56 51.02
C ILE A 22 25.94 13.75 49.80
N SER A 23 25.50 13.43 48.59
CA SER A 23 26.29 13.64 47.37
C SER A 23 26.67 15.11 47.17
N LEU A 24 25.72 16.04 47.32
CA LEU A 24 26.02 17.47 47.18
C LEU A 24 26.91 17.98 48.33
N GLY A 25 26.67 17.53 49.56
CA GLY A 25 27.50 17.86 50.73
C GLY A 25 28.94 17.35 50.59
N MET A 26 29.12 16.13 50.09
CA MET A 26 30.44 15.56 49.80
C MET A 26 31.21 16.41 48.79
N PHE A 27 30.55 16.93 47.74
CA PHE A 27 31.19 17.84 46.79
C PHE A 27 31.77 19.07 47.52
N PHE A 28 30.96 19.76 48.34
CA PHE A 28 31.42 20.93 49.09
C PHE A 28 32.53 20.60 50.09
N VAL A 29 32.42 19.48 50.80
CA VAL A 29 33.44 19.04 51.77
C VAL A 29 34.76 18.75 51.05
N LEU A 30 34.74 18.02 49.94
CA LEU A 30 35.95 17.69 49.18
C LEU A 30 36.61 18.96 48.62
N MET A 31 35.82 19.87 48.03
CA MET A 31 36.33 21.17 47.56
C MET A 31 36.93 22.00 48.70
N ALA A 32 36.27 22.07 49.86
CA ALA A 32 36.75 22.80 51.03
C ALA A 32 38.05 22.22 51.63
N ASN A 33 38.31 20.92 51.42
CA ASN A 33 39.53 20.24 51.85
C ASN A 33 40.61 20.21 50.75
N GLY A 34 40.44 20.95 49.65
CA GLY A 34 41.46 21.11 48.61
C GLY A 34 41.61 19.92 47.65
N PHE A 35 40.62 19.04 47.56
CA PHE A 35 40.61 17.98 46.55
C PHE A 35 40.42 18.56 45.14
N GLU A 36 41.03 17.91 44.14
CA GLU A 36 40.86 18.28 42.73
C GLU A 36 39.40 18.22 42.28
N LEU A 37 38.99 19.11 41.37
CA LEU A 37 37.61 19.23 40.89
C LEU A 37 37.05 17.89 40.37
N LEU A 38 37.86 17.11 39.65
CA LEU A 38 37.45 15.80 39.14
C LEU A 38 37.15 14.83 40.30
N ALA A 39 38.03 14.76 41.31
CA ALA A 39 37.80 13.91 42.49
C ALA A 39 36.55 14.36 43.25
N SER A 40 36.40 15.67 43.47
CA SER A 40 35.24 16.29 44.11
C SER A 40 33.93 16.02 43.36
N THR A 41 33.98 15.73 42.05
CA THR A 41 32.81 15.42 41.22
C THR A 41 32.47 13.92 41.18
N TYR A 42 33.46 13.07 40.89
CA TYR A 42 33.21 11.65 40.63
C TYR A 42 33.08 10.82 41.91
N ILE A 43 33.67 11.24 43.03
CA ILE A 43 33.51 10.53 44.32
C ILE A 43 32.04 10.61 44.79
N PRO A 44 31.38 11.79 44.87
CA PRO A 44 29.97 11.86 45.23
C PRO A 44 29.03 11.16 44.26
N LEU A 45 29.37 11.17 42.97
CA LEU A 45 28.60 10.45 41.94
C LEU A 45 28.66 8.94 42.14
N THR A 46 29.86 8.43 42.42
CA THR A 46 30.08 7.00 42.71
C THR A 46 29.33 6.59 43.97
N PHE A 47 29.36 7.42 45.02
CA PHE A 47 28.56 7.21 46.22
C PHE A 47 27.06 7.15 45.90
N GLY A 48 26.55 8.09 45.10
CA GLY A 48 25.14 8.11 44.68
C GLY A 48 24.74 6.85 43.92
N ALA A 49 25.55 6.44 42.94
CA ALA A 49 25.31 5.22 42.16
C ALA A 49 25.32 3.96 43.03
N LEU A 50 26.32 3.79 43.91
CA LEU A 50 26.41 2.65 44.83
C LEU A 50 25.24 2.60 45.81
N SER A 51 24.81 3.76 46.31
CA SER A 51 23.63 3.86 47.18
C SER A 51 22.36 3.40 46.46
N ILE A 52 22.17 3.85 45.21
CA ILE A 52 21.02 3.48 44.39
C ILE A 52 21.06 1.98 44.07
N ILE A 53 22.20 1.43 43.67
CA ILE A 53 22.37 -0.02 43.42
C ILE A 53 22.00 -0.82 44.67
N PHE A 54 22.48 -0.41 45.84
CA PHE A 54 22.18 -1.09 47.10
C PHE A 54 20.68 -1.13 47.37
N PHE A 55 20.00 0.03 47.31
CA PHE A 55 18.56 0.09 47.56
C PHE A 55 17.71 -0.56 46.46
N GLU A 56 18.19 -0.57 45.22
CA GLU A 56 17.49 -1.23 44.11
C GLU A 56 17.48 -2.75 44.26
N LEU A 57 18.57 -3.32 44.82
CA LEU A 57 18.65 -4.74 45.16
C LEU A 57 17.94 -5.06 46.49
N TYR A 58 17.91 -4.13 47.43
CA TYR A 58 17.32 -4.33 48.76
C TYR A 58 15.79 -4.18 48.80
N THR A 59 15.25 -3.16 48.11
CA THR A 59 13.82 -2.82 48.11
C THR A 59 13.32 -2.50 46.69
N PRO A 60 13.28 -3.50 45.79
CA PRO A 60 12.88 -3.29 44.41
C PRO A 60 11.39 -2.96 44.29
N HIS A 61 11.05 -1.98 43.45
CA HIS A 61 9.66 -1.66 43.11
C HIS A 61 8.97 -2.79 42.35
N GLN A 62 9.66 -3.40 41.38
CA GLN A 62 9.25 -4.64 40.71
C GLN A 62 10.39 -5.66 40.67
N LYS A 63 10.14 -6.90 41.09
CA LYS A 63 11.18 -7.93 41.14
C LYS A 63 11.64 -8.35 39.75
N GLU A 64 10.74 -8.31 38.78
CA GLU A 64 10.96 -8.66 37.38
C GLU A 64 11.87 -7.65 36.66
N TRP A 65 12.07 -6.46 37.24
CA TRP A 65 12.89 -5.39 36.66
C TRP A 65 14.36 -5.44 37.08
N ILE A 66 14.74 -6.41 37.92
CA ILE A 66 16.15 -6.65 38.23
C ILE A 66 16.89 -6.96 36.92
N PHE A 67 17.99 -6.24 36.71
CA PHE A 67 18.79 -6.32 35.48
C PHE A 67 19.50 -7.68 35.36
N ASP A 68 19.68 -8.13 34.13
CA ASP A 68 20.51 -9.30 33.83
C ASP A 68 21.85 -8.90 33.19
N LYS A 69 22.68 -9.89 32.88
CA LYS A 69 24.02 -9.68 32.29
C LYS A 69 23.94 -8.95 30.94
N HIS A 70 22.95 -9.26 30.11
CA HIS A 70 22.80 -8.65 28.79
C HIS A 70 22.35 -7.19 28.91
N ASP A 71 21.46 -6.87 29.85
CA ASP A 71 21.07 -5.48 30.11
C ASP A 71 22.27 -4.64 30.55
N VAL A 72 23.03 -5.12 31.54
CA VAL A 72 24.20 -4.41 32.07
C VAL A 72 25.23 -4.15 30.99
N ILE A 73 25.52 -5.13 30.12
CA ILE A 73 26.48 -4.93 29.01
C ILE A 73 26.00 -3.84 28.07
N ASN A 74 24.76 -3.90 27.60
CA ASN A 74 24.24 -2.93 26.62
C ASN A 74 24.17 -1.51 27.19
N ASP A 75 23.64 -1.35 28.40
CA ASP A 75 23.50 -0.03 29.00
C ASP A 75 24.84 0.54 29.47
N SER A 76 25.82 -0.31 29.83
CA SER A 76 27.20 0.13 30.07
C SER A 76 27.87 0.65 28.80
N LEU A 77 27.59 0.03 27.63
CA LEU A 77 28.09 0.54 26.35
C LEU A 77 27.53 1.93 26.07
N PHE A 78 26.22 2.14 26.22
CA PHE A 78 25.61 3.47 26.10
C PHE A 78 26.18 4.48 27.10
N MET A 79 26.35 4.08 28.36
CA MET A 79 26.93 4.93 29.41
C MET A 79 28.35 5.38 29.05
N LEU A 80 29.18 4.46 28.55
CA LEU A 80 30.56 4.76 28.18
C LEU A 80 30.62 5.61 26.90
N THR A 81 30.00 5.16 25.82
CA THR A 81 30.17 5.79 24.50
C THR A 81 29.37 7.08 24.37
N VAL A 82 28.11 7.08 24.83
CA VAL A 82 27.17 8.19 24.62
C VAL A 82 27.15 9.17 25.80
N GLN A 83 27.16 8.70 27.05
CA GLN A 83 27.13 9.63 28.19
C GLN A 83 28.51 10.15 28.60
N THR A 84 29.58 9.38 28.38
CA THR A 84 30.93 9.75 28.86
C THR A 84 31.85 10.26 27.75
N ILE A 85 32.02 9.50 26.67
CA ILE A 85 32.98 9.84 25.61
C ILE A 85 32.45 10.97 24.71
N LEU A 86 31.22 10.85 24.21
CA LEU A 86 30.64 11.80 23.26
C LEU A 86 30.59 13.25 23.79
N PRO A 87 30.13 13.55 25.03
CA PRO A 87 30.07 14.94 25.50
C PRO A 87 31.46 15.57 25.66
N LYS A 88 32.50 14.79 25.98
CA LYS A 88 33.89 15.29 26.02
C LYS A 88 34.39 15.69 24.64
N ILE A 89 34.09 14.87 23.63
CA ILE A 89 34.40 15.18 22.22
C ILE A 89 33.65 16.45 21.79
N LEU A 90 32.34 16.53 22.05
CA LEU A 90 31.53 17.69 21.71
C LEU A 90 32.03 18.96 22.41
N SER A 91 32.35 18.87 23.71
CA SER A 91 32.90 19.99 24.49
C SER A 91 34.21 20.49 23.90
N PHE A 92 35.13 19.59 23.54
CA PHE A 92 36.39 19.94 22.90
C PHE A 92 36.17 20.63 21.54
N LEU A 93 35.29 20.09 20.69
CA LEU A 93 34.97 20.69 19.39
C LEU A 93 34.30 22.06 19.53
N VAL A 94 33.37 22.21 20.47
CA VAL A 94 32.70 23.48 20.75
C VAL A 94 33.69 24.51 21.33
N ALA A 95 34.58 24.10 22.23
CA ALA A 95 35.63 24.99 22.74
C ALA A 95 36.52 25.52 21.61
N ILE A 96 36.98 24.67 20.69
CA ILE A 96 37.75 25.10 19.51
C ILE A 96 36.94 26.05 18.63
N PHE A 97 35.66 25.72 18.38
CA PHE A 97 34.78 26.55 17.56
C PHE A 97 34.58 27.93 18.18
N ILE A 98 34.27 27.99 19.47
CA ILE A 98 34.09 29.24 20.22
C ILE A 98 35.39 30.04 20.22
N LEU A 99 36.54 29.43 20.53
CA LEU A 99 37.84 30.14 20.51
C LEU A 99 38.13 30.78 19.14
N ARG A 100 37.90 30.04 18.04
CA ARG A 100 38.07 30.58 16.69
C ARG A 100 37.07 31.68 16.35
N MET A 101 35.83 31.53 16.79
CA MET A 101 34.79 32.55 16.60
C MET A 101 35.13 33.83 17.36
N LEU A 102 35.52 33.72 18.63
CA LEU A 102 35.90 34.87 19.46
C LEU A 102 37.12 35.59 18.89
N ASP A 103 38.13 34.84 18.41
CA ASP A 103 39.33 35.38 17.76
C ASP A 103 38.99 36.08 16.43
N TYR A 104 38.14 35.48 15.59
CA TYR A 104 37.75 36.05 14.30
C TYR A 104 36.90 37.32 14.42
N TYR A 105 36.01 37.39 15.41
CA TYR A 105 35.09 38.53 15.61
C TYR A 105 35.54 39.49 16.72
N GLU A 106 36.71 39.29 17.32
CA GLU A 106 37.23 40.06 18.46
C GLU A 106 36.21 40.17 19.63
N LEU A 107 35.42 39.11 19.84
CA LEU A 107 34.38 39.09 20.86
C LEU A 107 34.97 38.66 22.21
N GLN A 108 34.55 39.33 23.29
CA GLN A 108 34.85 38.90 24.66
C GLN A 108 33.68 38.07 25.21
N ILE A 109 34.00 36.95 25.89
CA ILE A 109 32.99 36.20 26.65
C ILE A 109 32.42 37.14 27.72
N THR A 110 31.15 37.48 27.58
CA THR A 110 30.47 38.37 28.52
C THR A 110 30.20 37.64 29.83
N GLY A 111 30.62 38.21 30.96
CA GLY A 111 30.30 37.72 32.31
C GLY A 111 28.84 37.98 32.71
N LEU A 112 27.89 37.57 31.86
CA LEU A 112 26.45 37.70 32.11
C LEU A 112 25.99 36.78 33.25
N TRP A 113 26.77 35.77 33.60
CA TRP A 113 26.48 34.87 34.70
C TRP A 113 26.70 35.52 36.07
N PRO A 114 25.82 35.33 37.06
CA PRO A 114 25.91 36.01 38.36
C PRO A 114 26.97 35.36 39.27
N HIS A 115 28.25 35.55 38.96
CA HIS A 115 29.38 34.98 39.72
C HIS A 115 29.44 35.41 41.19
N HIS A 116 28.79 36.53 41.53
CA HIS A 116 28.71 37.04 42.90
C HIS A 116 27.69 36.28 43.78
N TRP A 117 26.84 35.43 43.19
CA TRP A 117 25.93 34.58 43.95
C TRP A 117 26.68 33.39 44.55
N SER A 118 26.13 32.80 45.62
CA SER A 118 26.67 31.55 46.14
C SER A 118 26.57 30.46 45.07
N MET A 119 27.52 29.51 45.08
CA MET A 119 27.55 28.41 44.13
C MET A 119 26.22 27.64 44.07
N ALA A 120 25.56 27.46 45.22
CA ALA A 120 24.25 26.81 45.30
C ALA A 120 23.16 27.56 44.53
N PHE A 121 23.08 28.90 44.67
CA PHE A 121 22.10 29.69 43.92
C PHE A 121 22.42 29.75 42.42
N GLN A 122 23.70 29.75 42.05
CA GLN A 122 24.11 29.63 40.64
C GLN A 122 23.66 28.28 40.05
N VAL A 123 23.83 27.17 40.78
CA VAL A 123 23.34 25.85 40.33
C VAL A 123 21.81 25.81 40.26
N ILE A 124 21.09 26.39 41.21
CA ILE A 124 19.61 26.46 41.15
C ILE A 124 19.15 27.21 39.89
N LEU A 125 19.78 28.35 39.59
CA LEU A 125 19.51 29.11 38.36
C LEU A 125 19.81 28.28 37.11
N MET A 126 20.94 27.57 37.10
CA MET A 126 21.34 26.69 36.01
C MET A 126 20.35 25.55 35.83
N VAL A 127 19.92 24.87 36.90
CA VAL A 127 18.87 23.83 36.85
C VAL A 127 17.62 24.40 36.22
N PHE A 128 17.13 25.55 36.70
CA PHE A 128 15.89 26.14 36.17
C PHE A 128 15.96 26.44 34.67
N ILE A 129 17.07 27.04 34.20
CA ILE A 129 17.26 27.39 32.78
C ILE A 129 17.52 26.15 31.92
N ALA A 130 18.43 25.26 32.35
CA ALA A 130 18.77 24.05 31.61
C ALA A 130 17.56 23.12 31.46
N ASP A 131 16.78 22.98 32.54
CA ASP A 131 15.58 22.14 32.53
C ASP A 131 14.49 22.69 31.61
N PHE A 132 14.38 24.02 31.47
CA PHE A 132 13.46 24.63 30.51
C PHE A 132 13.77 24.21 29.07
N PHE A 133 15.03 24.29 28.65
CA PHE A 133 15.43 23.86 27.31
C PHE A 133 15.29 22.34 27.12
N ARG A 134 15.62 21.56 28.17
CA ARG A 134 15.44 20.11 28.16
C ARG A 134 13.97 19.71 28.06
N TYR A 135 13.07 20.36 28.80
CA TYR A 135 11.62 20.13 28.75
C TYR A 135 11.09 20.25 27.32
N TRP A 136 11.42 21.34 26.62
CA TRP A 136 10.96 21.55 25.25
C TRP A 136 11.57 20.57 24.26
N LEU A 137 12.88 20.31 24.34
CA LEU A 137 13.52 19.31 23.49
C LEU A 137 12.90 17.92 23.70
N HIS A 138 12.60 17.57 24.95
CA HIS A 138 11.98 16.30 25.31
C HIS A 138 10.56 16.19 24.77
N LYS A 139 9.73 17.21 25.00
CA LYS A 139 8.36 17.28 24.44
C LYS A 139 8.36 17.19 22.92
N PHE A 140 9.22 17.96 22.23
CA PHE A 140 9.38 17.87 20.78
C PHE A 140 9.87 16.50 20.32
N SER A 141 10.65 15.81 21.15
CA SER A 141 11.08 14.45 20.85
C SER A 141 9.92 13.44 20.89
N HIS A 142 8.87 13.70 21.66
CA HIS A 142 7.63 12.90 21.63
C HIS A 142 6.66 13.31 20.51
N GLU A 143 6.58 14.60 20.19
CA GLU A 143 5.59 15.13 19.24
C GLU A 143 6.07 15.08 17.77
N ILE A 144 7.36 15.27 17.50
CA ILE A 144 7.92 15.33 16.15
C ILE A 144 8.41 13.94 15.72
N PRO A 145 7.83 13.31 14.68
CA PRO A 145 8.17 11.94 14.27
C PRO A 145 9.65 11.71 13.93
N PHE A 146 10.36 12.76 13.50
CA PHE A 146 11.79 12.67 13.22
C PHE A 146 12.63 12.55 14.50
N LEU A 147 12.34 13.35 15.52
CA LEU A 147 13.06 13.33 16.79
C LEU A 147 12.70 12.10 17.63
N TRP A 148 11.43 11.67 17.56
CA TRP A 148 10.95 10.43 18.19
C TRP A 148 11.78 9.22 17.82
N LYS A 149 12.32 9.17 16.59
CA LYS A 149 13.12 8.02 16.17
C LYS A 149 14.33 7.78 17.04
N PHE A 150 15.00 8.87 17.41
CA PHE A 150 16.19 8.82 18.24
C PHE A 150 15.81 8.63 19.71
N HIS A 151 14.75 9.31 20.14
CA HIS A 151 14.24 9.26 21.49
C HIS A 151 13.57 7.92 21.87
N ALA A 152 13.04 7.17 20.90
CA ALA A 152 12.53 5.83 21.12
C ALA A 152 13.60 4.85 21.62
N VAL A 153 14.89 5.11 21.39
CA VAL A 153 15.98 4.32 22.00
C VAL A 153 15.90 4.43 23.53
N HIS A 154 15.63 5.62 24.05
CA HIS A 154 15.39 5.87 25.46
C HIS A 154 14.13 5.17 25.97
N HIS A 155 13.02 5.24 25.21
CA HIS A 155 11.77 4.56 25.56
C HIS A 155 11.73 3.06 25.24
N SER A 156 12.80 2.47 24.70
CA SER A 156 12.85 1.04 24.37
C SER A 156 12.83 0.05 25.55
N PRO A 157 13.36 0.36 26.76
CA PRO A 157 13.39 -0.58 27.87
C PRO A 157 11.99 -1.07 28.26
N LYS A 158 11.86 -2.38 28.47
CA LYS A 158 10.64 -3.02 28.99
C LYS A 158 10.60 -3.09 30.52
N LYS A 159 11.69 -2.67 31.16
CA LYS A 159 11.92 -2.55 32.60
C LYS A 159 12.78 -1.31 32.84
N LEU A 160 12.61 -0.67 33.98
CA LEU A 160 13.42 0.47 34.39
C LEU A 160 14.32 0.09 35.55
N TYR A 161 15.60 0.39 35.43
CA TYR A 161 16.60 0.32 36.50
C TYR A 161 17.68 1.39 36.28
N TRP A 162 18.48 1.71 37.31
CA TRP A 162 19.32 2.93 37.34
C TRP A 162 20.22 3.14 36.10
N LEU A 163 20.76 2.06 35.51
CA LEU A 163 21.71 2.14 34.40
C LEU A 163 21.02 2.50 33.07
N ASN A 164 19.71 2.28 32.94
CA ASN A 164 18.96 2.63 31.73
C ASN A 164 19.01 4.13 31.42
N VAL A 165 19.34 4.99 32.40
CA VAL A 165 19.60 6.42 32.16
C VAL A 165 20.68 6.64 31.10
N GLY A 166 21.57 5.67 30.88
CA GLY A 166 22.59 5.75 29.85
C GLY A 166 22.03 5.70 28.43
N ARG A 167 20.88 5.05 28.23
CA ARG A 167 20.34 4.62 26.93
C ARG A 167 19.74 5.78 26.14
N PHE A 168 20.61 6.50 25.44
CA PHE A 168 20.25 7.57 24.53
C PHE A 168 20.95 7.39 23.19
N HIS A 169 20.34 7.85 22.10
CA HIS A 169 21.02 7.86 20.81
C HIS A 169 22.05 9.02 20.75
N PRO A 170 23.23 8.85 20.11
CA PRO A 170 24.24 9.91 19.99
C PRO A 170 23.72 11.24 19.42
N VAL A 171 22.82 11.19 18.43
CA VAL A 171 22.18 12.38 17.85
C VAL A 171 21.34 13.12 18.89
N GLU A 172 20.55 12.38 19.67
CA GLU A 172 19.73 12.98 20.73
C GLU A 172 20.61 13.57 21.82
N LYS A 173 21.66 12.85 22.25
CA LYS A 173 22.59 13.35 23.25
C LYS A 173 23.34 14.61 22.78
N ALA A 174 23.67 14.70 21.50
CA ALA A 174 24.26 15.90 20.92
C ALA A 174 23.29 17.09 20.93
N LEU A 175 22.01 16.88 20.60
CA LEU A 175 20.98 17.92 20.69
C LEU A 175 20.77 18.39 22.14
N GLN A 176 20.74 17.44 23.08
CA GLN A 176 20.69 17.73 24.51
C GLN A 176 21.86 18.63 24.93
N PHE A 177 23.11 18.23 24.58
CA PHE A 177 24.33 19.00 24.88
C PHE A 177 24.30 20.43 24.34
N LEU A 178 23.80 20.62 23.11
CA LEU A 178 23.65 21.95 22.51
C LEU A 178 22.63 22.82 23.24
N GLY A 179 21.59 22.23 23.84
CA GLY A 179 20.54 22.93 24.56
C GLY A 179 20.85 23.20 26.03
N ASP A 180 21.65 22.35 26.69
CA ASP A 180 21.79 22.35 28.16
C ASP A 180 23.20 22.59 28.70
N ALA A 181 24.25 22.50 27.87
CA ALA A 181 25.64 22.71 28.28
C ALA A 181 26.30 23.86 27.52
N MET A 182 26.13 23.91 26.19
CA MET A 182 26.74 24.94 25.33
C MET A 182 26.38 26.38 25.76
N PRO A 183 25.11 26.74 26.08
CA PRO A 183 24.77 28.10 26.46
C PRO A 183 25.50 28.57 27.73
N PHE A 184 25.68 27.67 28.70
CA PHE A 184 26.34 27.97 29.97
C PHE A 184 27.86 28.16 29.79
N ILE A 185 28.48 27.38 28.91
CA ILE A 185 29.89 27.60 28.53
C ILE A 185 30.06 28.98 27.88
N ILE A 186 29.12 29.40 27.02
CA ILE A 186 29.18 30.69 26.32
C ILE A 186 28.99 31.89 27.27
N VAL A 187 28.11 31.79 28.26
CA VAL A 187 27.90 32.88 29.25
C VAL A 187 28.93 32.87 30.39
N GLY A 188 29.91 31.97 30.33
CA GLY A 188 31.06 31.95 31.22
C GLY A 188 30.83 31.28 32.57
N VAL A 189 29.90 30.32 32.69
CA VAL A 189 29.71 29.57 33.96
C VAL A 189 31.01 28.88 34.39
N SER A 190 31.34 28.97 35.69
CA SER A 190 32.58 28.38 36.20
C SER A 190 32.55 26.85 36.21
N GLU A 191 33.72 26.22 36.09
CA GLU A 191 33.83 24.76 36.04
C GLU A 191 33.31 24.09 37.31
N GLU A 192 33.40 24.75 38.47
CA GLU A 192 32.89 24.25 39.75
C GLU A 192 31.36 24.23 39.78
N VAL A 193 30.70 25.24 39.22
CA VAL A 193 29.22 25.28 39.12
C VAL A 193 28.74 24.21 38.15
N LEU A 194 29.40 24.05 37.00
CA LEU A 194 29.09 22.98 36.03
C LEU A 194 29.28 21.59 36.65
N ALA A 195 30.34 21.39 37.43
CA ALA A 195 30.63 20.14 38.11
C ALA A 195 29.57 19.81 39.20
N LEU A 196 29.19 20.79 40.02
CA LEU A 196 28.15 20.61 41.03
C LEU A 196 26.77 20.34 40.39
N TYR A 197 26.43 21.06 39.32
CA TYR A 197 25.23 20.78 38.52
C TYR A 197 25.28 19.34 37.97
N PHE A 198 26.43 18.88 37.46
CA PHE A 198 26.58 17.53 36.95
C PHE A 198 26.38 16.46 38.03
N VAL A 199 26.86 16.68 39.26
CA VAL A 199 26.57 15.78 40.40
C VAL A 199 25.07 15.68 40.64
N PHE A 200 24.37 16.81 40.73
CA PHE A 200 22.91 16.83 40.91
C PHE A 200 22.18 16.12 39.76
N TYR A 201 22.48 16.52 38.52
CA TYR A 201 21.88 15.99 37.30
C TYR A 201 22.04 14.47 37.19
N ALA A 202 23.26 13.97 37.38
CA ALA A 202 23.55 12.56 37.18
C ALA A 202 22.97 11.68 38.30
N VAL A 203 23.06 12.12 39.56
CA VAL A 203 22.44 11.39 40.68
C VAL A 203 20.91 11.40 40.54
N ASN A 204 20.29 12.53 40.17
CA ASN A 204 18.85 12.58 39.92
C ASN A 204 18.44 11.66 38.75
N GLY A 205 19.20 11.66 37.66
CA GLY A 205 18.97 10.79 36.51
C GLY A 205 19.01 9.30 36.86
N PHE A 206 19.95 8.88 37.70
CA PHE A 206 19.99 7.51 38.23
C PHE A 206 18.73 7.18 39.03
N PHE A 207 18.27 8.12 39.86
CA PHE A 207 17.02 7.95 40.61
C PHE A 207 15.79 7.88 39.70
N GLN A 208 15.70 8.69 38.65
CA GLN A 208 14.54 8.67 37.74
C GLN A 208 14.29 7.31 37.10
N HIS A 209 15.36 6.56 36.82
CA HIS A 209 15.26 5.23 36.21
C HIS A 209 15.31 4.10 37.23
N CYS A 210 15.55 4.38 38.51
CA CYS A 210 15.78 3.31 39.47
C CYS A 210 14.55 2.42 39.69
N ASN A 211 14.83 1.15 39.96
CA ASN A 211 13.83 0.18 40.37
C ASN A 211 13.65 0.18 41.90
N ILE A 212 13.81 1.32 42.59
CA ILE A 212 13.63 1.39 44.05
C ILE A 212 12.16 1.69 44.38
N GLU A 213 11.60 1.02 45.38
CA GLU A 213 10.32 1.41 45.99
C GLU A 213 10.49 2.71 46.80
N LEU A 214 10.16 3.84 46.18
CA LEU A 214 10.28 5.19 46.75
C LEU A 214 8.91 5.88 46.83
N GLU A 215 8.76 6.73 47.83
CA GLU A 215 7.60 7.61 48.03
C GLU A 215 8.08 9.06 48.08
N MET A 216 7.97 9.76 46.95
CA MET A 216 8.46 11.13 46.82
C MET A 216 7.53 12.16 47.48
N GLY A 217 6.25 11.80 47.71
CA GLY A 217 5.28 12.66 48.39
C GLY A 217 5.20 14.06 47.76
N PRO A 218 5.35 15.16 48.55
CA PRO A 218 5.37 16.53 48.03
C PRO A 218 6.49 16.82 47.01
N LEU A 219 7.58 16.04 46.99
CA LEU A 219 8.65 16.22 46.00
C LEU A 219 8.18 15.93 44.58
N ASN A 220 7.11 15.16 44.36
CA ASN A 220 6.52 14.95 43.03
C ASN A 220 5.92 16.23 42.41
N TYR A 221 5.91 17.37 43.12
CA TYR A 221 5.50 18.67 42.57
C TYR A 221 6.69 19.60 42.28
N VAL A 222 7.91 19.16 42.60
CA VAL A 222 9.13 19.96 42.40
C VAL A 222 10.15 19.20 41.57
N ILE A 223 10.39 17.94 41.91
CA ILE A 223 11.39 17.06 41.33
C ILE A 223 10.75 16.12 40.31
N SER A 224 11.39 15.96 39.16
CA SER A 224 11.11 14.85 38.26
C SER A 224 11.80 13.59 38.79
N GLY A 225 11.03 12.75 39.49
CA GLY A 225 11.52 11.55 40.17
C GLY A 225 11.00 10.24 39.55
N PRO A 226 11.40 9.08 40.12
CA PRO A 226 11.09 7.76 39.55
C PRO A 226 9.60 7.45 39.43
N GLN A 227 8.78 7.94 40.37
CA GLN A 227 7.33 7.71 40.34
C GLN A 227 6.67 8.37 39.12
N LEU A 228 7.16 9.54 38.70
CA LEU A 228 6.65 10.27 37.53
C LEU A 228 7.25 9.71 36.22
N HIS A 229 8.55 9.41 36.23
CA HIS A 229 9.26 8.92 35.06
C HIS A 229 8.79 7.54 34.60
N ARG A 230 8.31 6.69 35.53
CA ARG A 230 7.65 5.42 35.17
C ARG A 230 6.40 5.64 34.30
N TRP A 231 5.58 6.65 34.59
CA TRP A 231 4.43 7.00 33.76
C TRP A 231 4.85 7.49 32.38
N HIS A 232 5.92 8.30 32.34
CA HIS A 232 6.52 8.77 31.11
C HIS A 232 7.00 7.61 30.21
N HIS A 233 7.52 6.52 30.79
CA HIS A 233 7.91 5.31 30.05
C HIS A 233 6.77 4.31 29.81
N SER A 234 5.52 4.65 30.14
CA SER A 234 4.36 3.79 29.84
C SER A 234 4.29 3.50 28.34
N ARG A 235 3.87 2.29 27.99
CA ARG A 235 3.63 1.92 26.59
C ARG A 235 2.42 2.66 26.00
N LYS A 236 1.52 3.16 26.83
CA LYS A 236 0.33 3.90 26.38
C LYS A 236 0.71 5.35 26.09
N ILE A 237 0.52 5.78 24.84
CA ILE A 237 0.89 7.13 24.37
C ILE A 237 0.26 8.24 25.22
N GLU A 238 -1.00 8.06 25.61
CA GLU A 238 -1.75 9.00 26.47
C GLU A 238 -1.18 9.15 27.88
N GLU A 239 -0.37 8.20 28.33
CA GLU A 239 0.36 8.25 29.60
C GLU A 239 1.81 8.70 29.39
N SER A 240 2.48 8.21 28.35
CA SER A 240 3.89 8.53 28.08
C SER A 240 4.13 9.96 27.67
N ASN A 241 3.14 10.60 27.02
CA ASN A 241 3.22 11.99 26.58
C ASN A 241 2.95 12.98 27.74
N THR A 242 3.56 12.73 28.90
CA THR A 242 3.42 13.49 30.13
C THR A 242 4.74 13.45 30.92
N ASN A 243 4.94 14.37 31.89
CA ASN A 243 6.11 14.41 32.77
C ASN A 243 7.47 14.54 32.03
N TYR A 244 7.60 15.51 31.13
CA TYR A 244 8.79 15.75 30.30
C TYR A 244 9.97 16.40 31.04
N GLY A 245 9.76 16.97 32.22
CA GLY A 245 10.79 17.63 33.03
C GLY A 245 11.95 16.70 33.32
N ASN A 246 13.18 17.17 33.09
CA ASN A 246 14.36 16.33 33.19
C ASN A 246 14.88 16.21 34.63
N ASN A 247 14.86 17.30 35.40
CA ASN A 247 15.22 17.29 36.82
C ASN A 247 14.10 17.85 37.70
N ILE A 248 13.37 18.83 37.19
CA ILE A 248 12.26 19.47 37.90
C ILE A 248 10.97 19.31 37.11
N ILE A 249 9.85 19.16 37.81
CA ILE A 249 8.53 18.92 37.19
C ILE A 249 7.72 20.20 36.99
N ILE A 250 8.26 21.34 37.41
CA ILE A 250 7.58 22.64 37.42
C ILE A 250 7.06 23.00 36.02
N TRP A 251 7.85 22.71 34.97
CA TRP A 251 7.46 22.97 33.59
C TRP A 251 6.25 22.14 33.14
N ASP A 252 6.16 20.88 33.56
CA ASP A 252 4.98 20.06 33.29
C ASP A 252 3.72 20.57 33.96
N ILE A 253 3.84 21.09 35.19
CA ILE A 253 2.71 21.71 35.89
C ILE A 253 2.29 22.99 35.17
N LEU A 254 3.24 23.85 34.82
CA LEU A 254 2.97 25.13 34.15
C LEU A 254 2.38 24.96 32.75
N PHE A 255 2.84 23.95 31.99
CA PHE A 255 2.40 23.71 30.61
C PHE A 255 1.35 22.60 30.48
N GLY A 256 0.83 22.09 31.60
CA GLY A 256 -0.29 21.14 31.63
C GLY A 256 0.05 19.73 31.14
N THR A 257 1.32 19.31 31.23
CA THR A 257 1.79 17.96 30.89
C THR A 257 2.10 17.10 32.12
N TYR A 258 1.76 17.57 33.33
CA TYR A 258 1.92 16.81 34.57
C TYR A 258 0.89 15.68 34.70
N PHE A 259 1.34 14.48 35.05
CA PHE A 259 0.48 13.31 35.20
C PHE A 259 0.92 12.39 36.34
N PHE A 260 0.07 12.25 37.36
CA PHE A 260 0.32 11.36 38.48
C PHE A 260 -0.98 10.80 39.09
N PRO A 261 -1.53 9.71 38.53
CA PRO A 261 -2.76 9.10 39.04
C PRO A 261 -2.52 8.37 40.37
N LYS A 262 -3.25 8.76 41.43
CA LYS A 262 -3.03 8.28 42.82
C LYS A 262 -3.36 6.80 43.09
N HIS A 263 -4.17 6.16 42.25
CA HIS A 263 -4.73 4.82 42.50
C HIS A 263 -4.44 3.82 41.37
N ARG A 264 -3.39 4.07 40.58
CA ARG A 264 -3.03 3.23 39.44
C ARG A 264 -1.53 3.00 39.42
N LEU A 265 -1.13 1.87 38.84
CA LEU A 265 0.26 1.58 38.51
C LEU A 265 0.41 1.51 37.00
N VAL A 266 1.63 1.68 36.51
CA VAL A 266 1.93 1.53 35.08
C VAL A 266 1.79 0.05 34.71
N ASP A 267 1.01 -0.26 33.66
CA ASP A 267 0.75 -1.64 33.23
C ASP A 267 1.97 -2.26 32.53
N GLU A 268 2.38 -1.70 31.39
CA GLU A 268 3.51 -2.17 30.58
C GLU A 268 4.40 -0.98 30.21
N LEU A 269 5.71 -1.18 30.27
CA LEU A 269 6.71 -0.20 29.81
C LEU A 269 7.17 -0.48 28.37
N GLY A 270 7.69 0.58 27.77
CA GLY A 270 8.42 0.51 26.53
C GLY A 270 7.62 0.91 25.30
N LEU A 271 8.16 0.67 24.12
CA LEU A 271 7.55 1.04 22.84
C LEU A 271 6.28 0.24 22.50
N LEU A 272 5.40 0.79 21.65
CA LEU A 272 4.26 0.08 21.06
C LEU A 272 4.74 -1.10 20.18
N ASN A 273 5.87 -0.92 19.50
CA ASN A 273 6.55 -1.99 18.77
C ASN A 273 7.27 -2.96 19.72
N LYS A 274 6.64 -4.10 20.03
CA LYS A 274 7.20 -5.12 20.93
C LYS A 274 8.49 -5.78 20.42
N GLU A 275 8.73 -5.72 19.11
CA GLU A 275 9.88 -6.30 18.40
C GLU A 275 11.05 -5.30 18.24
N TYR A 276 10.99 -4.13 18.90
CA TYR A 276 12.09 -3.18 18.87
C TYR A 276 13.37 -3.81 19.45
N PRO A 277 14.52 -3.72 18.74
CA PRO A 277 15.75 -4.37 19.19
C PRO A 277 16.27 -3.73 20.47
N LEU A 278 16.86 -4.54 21.35
CA LEU A 278 17.39 -4.11 22.66
C LEU A 278 18.92 -4.15 22.74
N ASP A 279 19.61 -4.65 21.72
CA ASP A 279 21.07 -4.63 21.67
C ASP A 279 21.61 -3.28 21.18
N TYR A 280 22.77 -2.90 21.71
CA TYR A 280 23.40 -1.61 21.46
C TYR A 280 23.55 -1.26 19.96
N LEU A 281 24.10 -2.17 19.15
CA LEU A 281 24.41 -1.88 17.74
C LEU A 281 23.15 -1.74 16.89
N SER A 282 22.13 -2.55 17.15
CA SER A 282 20.86 -2.42 16.46
C SER A 282 20.18 -1.11 16.84
N GLN A 283 20.18 -0.74 18.13
CA GLN A 283 19.56 0.52 18.60
C GLN A 283 20.23 1.78 18.05
N LEU A 284 21.52 1.74 17.70
CA LEU A 284 22.17 2.84 16.96
C LEU A 284 21.74 2.95 15.49
N LYS A 285 21.24 1.87 14.90
CA LYS A 285 20.82 1.82 13.48
C LYS A 285 19.32 2.05 13.32
N THR A 286 18.53 1.58 14.27
CA THR A 286 17.06 1.59 14.20
C THR A 286 16.44 2.96 13.98
N PRO A 287 16.90 4.06 14.61
CA PRO A 287 16.34 5.39 14.37
C PRO A 287 16.36 5.84 12.91
N PHE A 288 17.24 5.24 12.09
CA PHE A 288 17.32 5.56 10.67
C PHE A 288 16.32 4.74 9.82
N SER A 289 15.62 3.74 10.38
CA SER A 289 14.88 2.69 9.64
C SER A 289 13.43 2.97 9.26
N GLY A 290 12.93 4.18 9.49
CA GLY A 290 11.57 4.59 9.09
C GLY A 290 10.69 4.87 10.30
N GLU A 291 9.41 4.52 10.23
CA GLU A 291 8.48 4.60 11.37
C GLU A 291 8.70 3.38 12.25
N ILE A 292 9.31 3.58 13.42
CA ILE A 292 9.81 2.49 14.27
C ILE A 292 8.82 2.03 15.35
N ASP A 293 7.77 2.81 15.62
CA ASP A 293 6.88 2.58 16.76
C ASP A 293 5.38 2.69 16.47
N LYS A 294 4.95 3.35 15.39
CA LYS A 294 3.51 3.54 15.11
C LYS A 294 2.86 2.47 14.24
N LYS A 295 3.61 1.62 13.53
CA LYS A 295 3.04 0.50 12.76
C LYS A 295 4.01 -0.66 12.72
N ALA A 296 3.49 -1.87 12.90
CA ALA A 296 4.16 -3.14 12.67
C ALA A 296 4.64 -3.19 11.22
N LEU A 297 5.79 -2.61 10.94
CA LEU A 297 6.46 -2.65 9.67
C LEU A 297 7.82 -3.31 9.90
N PRO A 298 8.24 -4.22 9.03
CA PRO A 298 9.53 -4.88 9.19
C PRO A 298 10.64 -3.81 9.19
N LEU A 299 11.59 -3.95 10.10
CA LEU A 299 12.77 -3.10 10.17
C LEU A 299 13.45 -3.08 8.79
N GLN A 300 13.46 -1.92 8.14
CA GLN A 300 14.04 -1.80 6.81
C GLN A 300 15.57 -1.77 6.90
N GLY A 301 16.25 -2.46 5.98
CA GLY A 301 17.68 -2.25 5.77
C GLY A 301 17.97 -0.85 5.20
N ILE A 302 19.23 -0.39 5.29
CA ILE A 302 19.69 0.92 4.79
C ILE A 302 19.30 1.15 3.31
N SER A 303 19.41 0.10 2.48
CA SER A 303 19.01 0.16 1.07
C SER A 303 17.51 0.41 0.86
N GLY A 304 16.66 -0.13 1.73
CA GLY A 304 15.23 0.12 1.75
C GLY A 304 14.90 1.57 2.10
N MET A 305 15.60 2.13 3.09
CA MET A 305 15.44 3.53 3.51
C MET A 305 15.79 4.51 2.39
N ILE A 306 16.94 4.31 1.72
CA ILE A 306 17.37 5.16 0.60
C ILE A 306 16.31 5.09 -0.52
N LEU A 307 15.87 3.87 -0.86
CA LEU A 307 14.88 3.67 -1.90
C LEU A 307 13.53 4.33 -1.57
N ASN A 308 13.08 4.24 -0.32
CA ASN A 308 11.85 4.88 0.15
C ASN A 308 11.95 6.40 0.21
N THR A 309 13.12 6.93 0.57
CA THR A 309 13.38 8.37 0.52
C THR A 309 13.34 8.89 -0.91
N LEU A 310 14.03 8.21 -1.84
CA LEU A 310 13.96 8.53 -3.28
C LEU A 310 12.53 8.43 -3.81
N LEU A 311 11.77 7.43 -3.35
CA LEU A 311 10.36 7.28 -3.71
C LEU A 311 9.53 8.48 -3.21
N LYS A 312 9.71 8.93 -1.97
CA LYS A 312 9.02 10.11 -1.42
C LYS A 312 9.28 11.36 -2.27
N PHE A 313 10.54 11.62 -2.63
CA PHE A 313 10.88 12.72 -3.55
C PHE A 313 10.24 12.54 -4.92
N LYS A 314 10.27 11.33 -5.48
CA LYS A 314 9.63 11.03 -6.76
C LYS A 314 8.11 11.25 -6.72
N MET A 315 7.45 10.88 -5.62
CA MET A 315 6.01 11.11 -5.44
C MET A 315 5.70 12.60 -5.36
N LYS A 316 6.50 13.38 -4.62
CA LYS A 316 6.35 14.85 -4.60
C LYS A 316 6.55 15.48 -5.99
N TRP A 317 7.49 14.96 -6.76
CA TRP A 317 7.70 15.39 -8.14
C TRP A 317 6.52 15.05 -9.05
N ILE A 318 5.97 13.83 -8.94
CA ILE A 318 4.77 13.40 -9.69
C ILE A 318 3.57 14.28 -9.32
N GLU A 319 3.41 14.62 -8.04
CA GLU A 319 2.35 15.51 -7.55
C GLU A 319 2.40 16.86 -8.28
N ILE A 320 3.58 17.49 -8.31
CA ILE A 320 3.77 18.81 -8.93
C ILE A 320 3.65 18.74 -10.46
N THR A 321 4.27 17.73 -11.10
CA THR A 321 4.43 17.72 -12.56
C THR A 321 3.29 17.04 -13.31
N LEU A 322 2.53 16.16 -12.67
CA LEU A 322 1.48 15.36 -13.34
C LEU A 322 0.11 15.49 -12.67
N TYR A 323 0.04 15.40 -11.34
CA TYR A 323 -1.24 15.45 -10.62
C TYR A 323 -1.84 16.86 -10.59
N ASN A 324 -1.05 17.88 -10.26
CA ASN A 324 -1.53 19.27 -10.27
C ASN A 324 -2.00 19.72 -11.66
N PRO A 325 -1.29 19.43 -12.76
CA PRO A 325 -1.82 19.68 -14.10
C PRO A 325 -3.12 18.93 -14.41
N LEU A 326 -3.29 17.69 -13.93
CA LEU A 326 -4.56 16.97 -14.06
C LEU A 326 -5.69 17.70 -13.32
N LYS A 327 -5.43 18.25 -12.11
CA LYS A 327 -6.39 19.08 -11.37
C LYS A 327 -6.79 20.31 -12.17
N GLU A 328 -5.83 21.01 -12.77
CA GLU A 328 -6.11 22.19 -13.59
C GLU A 328 -6.98 21.85 -14.81
N LEU A 329 -6.67 20.77 -15.53
CA LEU A 329 -7.50 20.29 -16.65
C LEU A 329 -8.93 19.97 -16.18
N ALA A 330 -9.07 19.38 -14.99
CA ALA A 330 -10.37 18.99 -14.45
C ALA A 330 -11.28 20.17 -14.03
N ARG A 331 -10.78 21.41 -14.04
CA ARG A 331 -11.61 22.60 -13.77
C ARG A 331 -12.43 23.05 -14.98
N SER A 332 -12.08 22.64 -16.19
CA SER A 332 -12.75 23.07 -17.43
C SER A 332 -12.96 21.90 -18.39
N PRO A 333 -13.68 20.83 -17.98
CA PRO A 333 -13.76 19.58 -18.73
C PRO A 333 -14.27 19.76 -20.17
N GLU A 334 -15.30 20.59 -20.37
CA GLU A 334 -15.91 20.82 -21.68
C GLU A 334 -14.92 21.45 -22.68
N LYS A 335 -14.14 22.42 -22.20
CA LYS A 335 -13.10 23.08 -23.00
C LYS A 335 -11.99 22.09 -23.35
N VAL A 336 -11.49 21.36 -22.35
CA VAL A 336 -10.42 20.38 -22.52
C VAL A 336 -10.84 19.29 -23.51
N GLN A 337 -12.07 18.78 -23.43
CA GLN A 337 -12.58 17.78 -24.37
C GLN A 337 -12.65 18.28 -25.82
N LYS A 338 -13.09 19.53 -26.04
CA LYS A 338 -13.10 20.14 -27.38
C LYS A 338 -11.68 20.30 -27.94
N GLU A 339 -10.73 20.70 -27.11
CA GLU A 339 -9.31 20.80 -27.48
C GLU A 339 -8.70 19.43 -27.79
N THR A 340 -8.99 18.41 -26.97
CA THR A 340 -8.54 17.02 -27.19
C THR A 340 -9.12 16.44 -28.47
N LEU A 341 -10.42 16.61 -28.74
CA LEU A 341 -11.03 16.20 -30.00
C LEU A 341 -10.33 16.88 -31.19
N SER A 342 -10.17 18.21 -31.13
CA SER A 342 -9.52 18.98 -32.20
C SER A 342 -8.09 18.50 -32.45
N SER A 343 -7.31 18.22 -31.40
CA SER A 343 -5.96 17.65 -31.52
C SER A 343 -5.96 16.29 -32.21
N ILE A 344 -6.87 15.38 -31.84
CA ILE A 344 -6.96 14.03 -32.45
C ILE A 344 -7.33 14.14 -33.94
N LEU A 345 -8.28 15.00 -34.29
CA LEU A 345 -8.71 15.17 -35.68
C LEU A 345 -7.62 15.82 -36.54
N LEU A 346 -6.95 16.86 -36.04
CA LEU A 346 -5.86 17.52 -36.75
C LEU A 346 -4.68 16.57 -37.01
N GLU A 347 -4.30 15.76 -36.03
CA GLU A 347 -3.22 14.79 -36.19
C GLU A 347 -3.53 13.73 -37.25
N ASN A 348 -4.81 13.32 -37.34
CA ASN A 348 -5.22 12.23 -38.22
C ASN A 348 -5.95 12.70 -39.49
N MET A 349 -6.00 14.01 -39.78
CA MET A 349 -6.77 14.53 -40.92
C MET A 349 -6.32 14.00 -42.29
N ASN A 350 -5.04 13.62 -42.41
CA ASN A 350 -4.45 13.14 -43.66
C ASN A 350 -4.50 11.63 -43.84
N THR A 351 -5.04 10.89 -42.87
CA THR A 351 -5.23 9.43 -42.99
C THR A 351 -6.34 9.13 -44.00
N LEU A 352 -6.46 7.86 -44.43
CA LEU A 352 -7.56 7.45 -45.30
C LEU A 352 -8.92 7.74 -44.63
N TYR A 353 -9.06 7.36 -43.36
CA TYR A 353 -10.27 7.64 -42.57
C TYR A 353 -10.52 9.15 -42.41
N GLY A 354 -9.48 9.94 -42.11
CA GLY A 354 -9.60 11.39 -41.94
C GLY A 354 -10.05 12.11 -43.21
N LYS A 355 -9.59 11.65 -44.37
CA LYS A 355 -10.02 12.17 -45.68
C LYS A 355 -11.45 11.73 -46.03
N GLU A 356 -11.80 10.48 -45.76
CA GLU A 356 -13.14 9.94 -46.00
C GLU A 356 -14.21 10.78 -45.28
N TYR A 357 -13.97 11.08 -43.99
CA TYR A 357 -14.90 11.84 -43.16
C TYR A 357 -14.60 13.35 -43.09
N ASN A 358 -13.71 13.86 -43.95
CA ASN A 358 -13.38 15.28 -44.08
C ASN A 358 -13.03 15.97 -42.75
N PHE A 359 -12.08 15.42 -41.99
CA PHE A 359 -11.64 15.97 -40.71
C PHE A 359 -11.17 17.43 -40.79
N ASP A 360 -10.61 17.83 -41.94
CA ASP A 360 -10.20 19.21 -42.24
C ASP A 360 -11.35 20.22 -42.20
N LYS A 361 -12.59 19.76 -42.39
CA LYS A 361 -13.80 20.59 -42.40
C LYS A 361 -14.59 20.52 -41.09
N ILE A 362 -14.09 19.86 -40.06
CA ILE A 362 -14.77 19.72 -38.77
C ILE A 362 -14.38 20.89 -37.87
N THR A 363 -15.35 21.76 -37.56
CA THR A 363 -15.12 23.01 -36.81
C THR A 363 -15.49 22.92 -35.33
N GLY A 364 -16.07 21.80 -34.89
CA GLY A 364 -16.49 21.58 -33.51
C GLY A 364 -17.26 20.28 -33.33
N TYR A 365 -17.77 20.06 -32.11
CA TYR A 365 -18.45 18.81 -31.72
C TYR A 365 -19.67 18.48 -32.58
N GLU A 366 -20.55 19.45 -32.84
CA GLU A 366 -21.75 19.20 -33.65
C GLU A 366 -21.41 18.76 -35.08
N SER A 367 -20.49 19.47 -35.75
CA SER A 367 -20.01 19.05 -37.07
C SER A 367 -19.29 17.71 -37.04
N TYR A 368 -18.64 17.35 -35.94
CA TYR A 368 -18.00 16.04 -35.78
C TYR A 368 -19.05 14.94 -35.70
N ARG A 369 -20.07 15.13 -34.85
CA ARG A 369 -21.19 14.21 -34.65
C ARG A 369 -21.98 13.95 -35.93
N GLU A 370 -22.18 14.98 -36.75
CA GLU A 370 -22.90 14.88 -38.02
C GLU A 370 -22.11 14.14 -39.11
N LYS A 371 -20.79 14.31 -39.17
CA LYS A 371 -19.94 13.78 -40.25
C LYS A 371 -19.38 12.40 -39.95
N VAL A 372 -19.03 12.13 -38.70
CA VAL A 372 -18.38 10.88 -38.30
C VAL A 372 -19.44 9.96 -37.69
N PRO A 373 -19.66 8.75 -38.24
CA PRO A 373 -20.62 7.81 -37.69
C PRO A 373 -20.10 7.20 -36.39
N VAL A 374 -21.03 6.67 -35.58
CA VAL A 374 -20.67 5.72 -34.51
C VAL A 374 -20.08 4.49 -35.16
N SER A 375 -18.95 4.00 -34.64
CA SER A 375 -18.25 2.85 -35.21
C SER A 375 -18.14 1.68 -34.23
N GLU A 376 -18.13 0.48 -34.80
CA GLU A 376 -17.76 -0.77 -34.16
C GLU A 376 -16.36 -1.21 -34.64
N TYR A 377 -15.80 -2.24 -34.00
CA TYR A 377 -14.46 -2.72 -34.38
C TYR A 377 -14.40 -3.22 -35.82
N GLU A 378 -15.47 -3.85 -36.30
CA GLU A 378 -15.52 -4.43 -37.65
C GLU A 378 -15.51 -3.36 -38.74
N ASP A 379 -16.01 -2.15 -38.46
CA ASP A 379 -15.99 -1.03 -39.40
C ASP A 379 -14.56 -0.53 -39.67
N ILE A 380 -13.65 -0.73 -38.72
CA ILE A 380 -12.25 -0.26 -38.80
C ILE A 380 -11.22 -1.38 -38.97
N ARG A 381 -11.61 -2.66 -38.86
CA ARG A 381 -10.71 -3.82 -38.94
C ARG A 381 -9.86 -3.78 -40.21
N GLY A 382 -10.49 -3.57 -41.37
CA GLY A 382 -9.79 -3.51 -42.66
C GLY A 382 -8.75 -2.40 -42.73
N LEU A 383 -8.98 -1.26 -42.07
CA LEU A 383 -8.02 -0.15 -42.02
C LEU A 383 -6.82 -0.47 -41.11
N ILE A 384 -7.05 -1.17 -40.00
CA ILE A 384 -5.99 -1.63 -39.09
C ILE A 384 -5.11 -2.65 -39.79
N GLU A 385 -5.71 -3.66 -40.43
CA GLU A 385 -4.99 -4.68 -41.19
C GLU A 385 -4.20 -4.07 -42.34
N LYS A 386 -4.82 -3.16 -43.11
CA LYS A 386 -4.14 -2.43 -44.20
C LYS A 386 -2.96 -1.61 -43.69
N GLN A 387 -3.15 -0.86 -42.60
CA GLN A 387 -2.08 -0.08 -41.98
C GLN A 387 -0.93 -0.97 -41.51
N ASP A 388 -1.23 -2.14 -40.95
CA ASP A 388 -0.22 -3.07 -40.47
C ASP A 388 0.57 -3.70 -41.62
N LEU A 389 -0.11 -4.27 -42.62
CA LEU A 389 0.51 -4.96 -43.75
C LEU A 389 1.24 -4.01 -44.69
N GLU A 390 0.58 -2.92 -45.10
CA GLU A 390 1.11 -2.01 -46.13
C GLU A 390 1.96 -0.87 -45.55
N LYS A 391 2.01 -0.74 -44.21
CA LYS A 391 2.69 0.38 -43.52
C LYS A 391 2.19 1.76 -43.97
N THR A 392 0.89 1.85 -44.27
CA THR A 392 0.21 3.06 -44.73
C THR A 392 -0.37 3.87 -43.57
N THR A 393 -0.67 5.15 -43.79
CA THR A 393 -1.43 5.99 -42.84
C THR A 393 -2.94 5.83 -43.05
N SER A 394 -3.46 4.62 -42.83
CA SER A 394 -4.87 4.32 -43.11
C SER A 394 -5.80 4.82 -41.99
N LEU A 395 -5.50 4.49 -40.74
CA LEU A 395 -6.32 4.83 -39.58
C LEU A 395 -5.67 5.91 -38.70
N THR A 396 -4.36 5.80 -38.50
CA THR A 396 -3.55 6.74 -37.69
C THR A 396 -2.40 7.32 -38.52
N ALA A 397 -2.01 8.56 -38.21
CA ALA A 397 -0.86 9.18 -38.87
C ALA A 397 0.49 8.59 -38.42
N GLU A 398 0.57 8.12 -37.18
CA GLU A 398 1.73 7.39 -36.64
C GLU A 398 1.58 5.87 -36.88
N SER A 399 2.67 5.19 -37.21
CA SER A 399 2.68 3.72 -37.26
C SER A 399 2.61 3.11 -35.85
N PRO A 400 1.79 2.06 -35.61
CA PRO A 400 1.71 1.43 -34.30
C PRO A 400 3.02 0.76 -33.88
N LEU A 401 3.39 0.88 -32.59
CA LEU A 401 4.55 0.21 -32.01
C LEU A 401 4.28 -1.28 -31.77
N PHE A 402 3.04 -1.59 -31.39
CA PHE A 402 2.50 -2.93 -31.17
C PHE A 402 0.97 -2.84 -31.14
N TYR A 403 0.29 -3.98 -31.01
CA TYR A 403 -1.16 -4.05 -30.86
C TYR A 403 -1.57 -4.72 -29.55
N ASN A 404 -2.61 -4.19 -28.90
CA ASN A 404 -3.32 -4.95 -27.86
C ASN A 404 -4.25 -5.97 -28.52
N GLN A 405 -4.24 -7.22 -28.07
CA GLN A 405 -5.16 -8.26 -28.54
C GLN A 405 -6.36 -8.40 -27.58
N THR A 406 -7.57 -8.60 -28.11
CA THR A 406 -8.76 -8.99 -27.32
C THR A 406 -9.67 -9.96 -28.07
N SER A 407 -10.60 -10.60 -27.35
CA SER A 407 -11.68 -11.40 -27.95
C SER A 407 -12.64 -10.53 -28.77
N GLY A 408 -12.86 -10.92 -30.04
CA GLY A 408 -13.81 -10.27 -30.95
C GLY A 408 -15.22 -10.86 -30.88
N THR A 409 -16.21 -10.12 -31.38
CA THR A 409 -17.61 -10.55 -31.47
C THR A 409 -17.84 -11.66 -32.50
N THR A 410 -16.94 -11.76 -33.48
CA THR A 410 -17.00 -12.63 -34.67
C THR A 410 -16.10 -13.87 -34.59
N GLY A 411 -15.46 -14.10 -33.43
CA GLY A 411 -14.49 -15.19 -33.24
C GLY A 411 -13.05 -14.83 -33.66
N GLN A 412 -12.88 -13.80 -34.49
CA GLN A 412 -11.56 -13.26 -34.83
C GLN A 412 -11.08 -12.27 -33.77
N PRO A 413 -9.85 -12.39 -33.24
CA PRO A 413 -9.32 -11.43 -32.28
C PRO A 413 -9.33 -9.99 -32.83
N LYS A 414 -9.55 -9.03 -31.93
CA LYS A 414 -9.38 -7.60 -32.22
C LYS A 414 -7.93 -7.22 -31.93
N TYR A 415 -7.31 -6.50 -32.85
CA TYR A 415 -6.00 -5.87 -32.71
C TYR A 415 -6.16 -4.36 -32.63
N LEU A 416 -5.84 -3.78 -31.48
CA LEU A 416 -6.00 -2.36 -31.20
C LEU A 416 -4.63 -1.67 -31.23
N PRO A 417 -4.42 -0.67 -32.10
CA PRO A 417 -3.13 0.00 -32.25
C PRO A 417 -2.64 0.62 -30.93
N VAL A 418 -1.34 0.48 -30.63
CA VAL A 418 -0.68 1.22 -29.55
C VAL A 418 0.42 2.10 -30.11
N LEU A 419 0.21 3.42 -30.04
CA LEU A 419 1.13 4.45 -30.53
C LEU A 419 2.13 4.88 -29.44
N LYS A 420 3.26 5.49 -29.83
CA LYS A 420 4.25 6.00 -28.87
C LYS A 420 3.66 7.02 -27.90
N ARG A 421 2.83 7.94 -28.41
CA ARG A 421 2.08 8.91 -27.59
C ARG A 421 1.20 8.22 -26.56
N THR A 422 0.45 7.21 -26.96
CA THR A 422 -0.49 6.52 -26.07
C THR A 422 0.21 5.75 -24.96
N LEU A 423 1.37 5.16 -25.25
CA LEU A 423 2.22 4.53 -24.23
C LEU A 423 2.78 5.55 -23.23
N ALA A 424 3.14 6.76 -23.69
CA ALA A 424 3.57 7.85 -22.81
C ALA A 424 2.43 8.32 -21.88
N SER A 425 1.21 8.44 -22.42
CA SER A 425 0.00 8.77 -21.66
C SER A 425 -0.32 7.70 -20.60
N LEU A 426 -0.22 6.41 -20.96
CA LEU A 426 -0.38 5.30 -20.02
C LEU A 426 0.66 5.32 -18.89
N ARG A 427 1.92 5.68 -19.18
CA ARG A 427 2.95 5.86 -18.14
C ARG A 427 2.64 7.02 -17.21
N LYS A 428 2.18 8.16 -17.74
CA LYS A 428 1.77 9.34 -16.97
C LYS A 428 0.62 9.01 -16.02
N THR A 429 -0.44 8.40 -16.54
CA THR A 429 -1.59 7.97 -15.73
C THR A 429 -1.21 6.92 -14.69
N GLN A 430 -0.31 5.98 -15.01
CA GLN A 430 0.20 5.02 -14.03
C GLN A 430 1.02 5.68 -12.91
N GLN A 431 1.81 6.72 -13.22
CA GLN A 431 2.54 7.50 -12.22
C GLN A 431 1.59 8.26 -11.30
N ILE A 432 0.56 8.90 -11.85
CA ILE A 432 -0.50 9.56 -11.07
C ILE A 432 -1.18 8.53 -10.15
N PHE A 433 -1.55 7.37 -10.68
CA PHE A 433 -2.18 6.32 -9.88
C PHE A 433 -1.24 5.82 -8.77
N SER A 434 0.06 5.71 -9.03
CA SER A 434 1.05 5.33 -8.02
C SER A 434 1.16 6.38 -6.90
N LEU A 435 1.05 7.68 -7.24
CA LEU A 435 0.98 8.75 -6.24
C LEU A 435 -0.27 8.62 -5.37
N VAL A 436 -1.44 8.38 -5.97
CA VAL A 436 -2.70 8.22 -5.22
C VAL A 436 -2.59 7.05 -4.24
N GLN A 437 -2.06 5.92 -4.69
CA GLN A 437 -1.79 4.77 -3.82
C GLN A 437 -0.82 5.11 -2.68
N TYR A 438 0.27 5.82 -2.99
CA TYR A 438 1.27 6.21 -2.00
C TYR A 438 0.72 7.17 -0.95
N THR A 439 -0.09 8.14 -1.36
CA THR A 439 -0.75 9.07 -0.44
C THR A 439 -1.79 8.35 0.43
N ALA A 440 -2.50 7.36 -0.14
CA ALA A 440 -3.50 6.58 0.58
C ALA A 440 -2.91 5.60 1.60
N CYS A 441 -1.78 4.97 1.24
CA CYS A 441 -1.14 3.94 2.04
C CYS A 441 0.38 3.91 1.76
N PRO A 442 1.16 4.85 2.33
CA PRO A 442 2.61 4.91 2.10
C PRO A 442 3.32 3.64 2.59
N GLU A 443 2.76 2.94 3.59
CA GLU A 443 3.28 1.70 4.16
C GLU A 443 3.29 0.55 3.16
N ALA A 444 2.37 0.54 2.19
CA ALA A 444 2.35 -0.45 1.13
C ALA A 444 3.58 -0.40 0.23
N PHE A 445 4.32 0.70 0.26
CA PHE A 445 5.54 0.86 -0.50
C PHE A 445 6.78 0.49 0.32
N TYR A 446 6.66 0.11 1.59
CA TYR A 446 7.83 -0.12 2.44
C TYR A 446 8.48 -1.47 2.22
N GLY A 447 7.68 -2.49 1.90
CA GLY A 447 8.16 -3.84 1.65
C GLY A 447 8.12 -4.24 0.17
N LYS A 448 7.95 -5.53 -0.06
CA LYS A 448 7.87 -6.13 -1.40
C LYS A 448 6.47 -5.98 -2.00
N ILE A 449 6.46 -5.94 -3.34
CA ILE A 449 5.27 -5.82 -4.16
C ILE A 449 5.08 -7.09 -4.97
N ILE A 450 3.89 -7.68 -4.88
CA ILE A 450 3.45 -8.72 -5.81
C ILE A 450 2.49 -8.07 -6.80
N GLY A 451 2.91 -7.98 -8.06
CA GLY A 451 2.06 -7.50 -9.15
C GLY A 451 1.93 -8.57 -10.22
N LEU A 452 0.71 -9.00 -10.50
CA LEU A 452 0.42 -9.93 -11.61
C LEU A 452 0.06 -9.14 -12.87
N VAL A 453 0.74 -9.44 -13.96
CA VAL A 453 0.50 -8.83 -15.28
C VAL A 453 0.45 -9.90 -16.36
N SER A 454 -0.19 -9.56 -17.49
CA SER A 454 -0.14 -10.38 -18.70
C SER A 454 1.22 -10.21 -19.43
N PRO A 455 1.58 -11.14 -20.34
CA PRO A 455 2.80 -11.03 -21.14
C PRO A 455 2.83 -9.71 -21.93
N ALA A 456 4.03 -9.15 -22.11
CA ALA A 456 4.19 -7.97 -22.97
C ALA A 456 4.00 -8.33 -24.45
N ILE A 457 4.53 -9.47 -24.87
CA ILE A 457 4.43 -9.97 -26.24
C ILE A 457 3.83 -11.38 -26.16
N GLU A 458 2.75 -11.59 -26.88
CA GLU A 458 2.02 -12.86 -26.99
C GLU A 458 2.21 -13.49 -28.38
N GLY A 459 2.42 -12.65 -29.40
CA GLY A 459 2.73 -13.08 -30.76
C GLY A 459 3.06 -11.92 -31.68
N TYR A 460 2.97 -12.17 -32.99
CA TYR A 460 3.27 -11.22 -34.04
C TYR A 460 2.19 -11.24 -35.12
N MET A 461 1.81 -10.06 -35.60
CA MET A 461 0.97 -9.86 -36.78
C MET A 461 1.68 -10.36 -38.05
N PRO A 462 0.96 -10.61 -39.16
CA PRO A 462 1.56 -11.02 -40.43
C PRO A 462 2.69 -10.09 -40.93
N SER A 463 2.62 -8.79 -40.61
CA SER A 463 3.68 -7.84 -40.97
C SER A 463 4.95 -7.96 -40.11
N GLY A 464 4.96 -8.81 -39.08
CA GLY A 464 6.01 -8.90 -38.05
C GLY A 464 5.87 -7.92 -36.87
N ASN A 465 4.81 -7.12 -36.80
CA ASN A 465 4.57 -6.25 -35.64
C ASN A 465 4.12 -7.06 -34.42
N PRO A 466 4.65 -6.81 -33.21
CA PRO A 466 4.24 -7.59 -32.02
C PRO A 466 2.81 -7.24 -31.58
N PHE A 467 2.14 -8.21 -30.97
CA PHE A 467 0.92 -7.98 -30.19
C PHE A 467 1.05 -8.59 -28.78
N GLY A 468 0.34 -8.01 -27.81
CA GLY A 468 0.35 -8.46 -26.42
C GLY A 468 -0.33 -7.47 -25.48
N SER A 469 0.07 -7.40 -24.21
CA SER A 469 -0.58 -6.53 -23.22
C SER A 469 0.18 -5.26 -22.88
N ALA A 470 -0.53 -4.13 -22.83
CA ALA A 470 0.02 -2.87 -22.33
C ALA A 470 0.56 -2.98 -20.89
N SER A 471 -0.07 -3.77 -20.02
CA SER A 471 0.39 -4.03 -18.64
C SER A 471 1.77 -4.69 -18.60
N GLY A 472 2.02 -5.68 -19.47
CA GLY A 472 3.32 -6.34 -19.57
C GLY A 472 4.40 -5.39 -20.08
N HIS A 473 4.08 -4.52 -21.04
CA HIS A 473 5.02 -3.50 -21.54
C HIS A 473 5.40 -2.46 -20.48
N ILE A 474 4.43 -2.00 -19.67
CA ILE A 474 4.70 -1.09 -18.54
C ILE A 474 5.62 -1.76 -17.52
N TYR A 475 5.36 -3.03 -17.18
CA TYR A 475 6.19 -3.80 -16.27
C TYR A 475 7.63 -3.95 -16.79
N ASN A 476 7.79 -4.27 -18.08
CA ASN A 476 9.09 -4.44 -18.73
C ASN A 476 9.94 -3.16 -18.76
N THR A 477 9.28 -2.01 -18.91
CA THR A 477 9.94 -0.70 -19.04
C THR A 477 10.06 0.03 -17.70
N MET A 478 9.69 -0.62 -16.60
CA MET A 478 9.79 -0.06 -15.25
C MET A 478 11.25 0.27 -14.89
N PRO A 479 11.53 1.46 -14.33
CA PRO A 479 12.87 1.82 -13.86
C PRO A 479 13.41 0.78 -12.86
N TRP A 480 14.72 0.52 -12.93
CA TRP A 480 15.35 -0.57 -12.19
C TRP A 480 15.13 -0.50 -10.67
N LEU A 481 15.09 0.72 -10.10
CA LEU A 481 14.82 0.96 -8.67
C LEU A 481 13.40 0.54 -8.27
N ALA A 482 12.40 0.84 -9.09
CA ALA A 482 11.02 0.43 -8.83
C ALA A 482 10.87 -1.09 -9.01
N ARG A 483 11.47 -1.64 -10.07
CA ARG A 483 11.45 -3.08 -10.35
C ARG A 483 12.08 -3.93 -9.25
N LYS A 484 13.06 -3.41 -8.50
CA LYS A 484 13.67 -4.09 -7.34
C LYS A 484 12.69 -4.42 -6.21
N LYS A 485 11.57 -3.69 -6.11
CA LYS A 485 10.52 -3.99 -5.12
C LYS A 485 9.62 -5.13 -5.54
N TYR A 486 9.53 -5.42 -6.84
CA TYR A 486 8.71 -6.51 -7.34
C TYR A 486 9.43 -7.85 -7.21
N VAL A 487 8.68 -8.83 -6.71
CA VAL A 487 9.22 -10.18 -6.46
C VAL A 487 9.32 -10.98 -7.75
N ILE A 488 8.28 -10.94 -8.58
CA ILE A 488 8.16 -11.81 -9.76
C ILE A 488 8.99 -11.27 -10.95
N PRO A 489 9.93 -12.06 -11.50
CA PRO A 489 10.63 -11.70 -12.74
C PRO A 489 9.66 -11.59 -13.92
N LYS A 490 9.93 -10.68 -14.86
CA LYS A 490 9.06 -10.45 -16.03
C LYS A 490 8.95 -11.69 -16.93
N GLU A 491 10.01 -12.51 -16.93
CA GLU A 491 10.12 -13.73 -17.73
C GLU A 491 9.10 -14.79 -17.28
N VAL A 492 8.73 -14.82 -15.99
CA VAL A 492 7.75 -15.77 -15.43
C VAL A 492 6.37 -15.58 -16.06
N PHE A 493 6.01 -14.34 -16.44
CA PHE A 493 4.71 -14.09 -17.09
C PHE A 493 4.62 -14.69 -18.50
N GLN A 494 5.73 -15.07 -19.13
CA GLN A 494 5.75 -15.69 -20.47
C GLN A 494 5.48 -17.20 -20.44
N ILE A 495 5.38 -17.81 -19.24
CA ILE A 495 5.06 -19.23 -19.10
C ILE A 495 3.62 -19.47 -19.56
N LYS A 496 3.46 -20.32 -20.59
CA LYS A 496 2.16 -20.67 -21.16
C LYS A 496 1.35 -21.56 -20.23
N ASP A 497 1.98 -22.60 -19.69
CA ASP A 497 1.36 -23.51 -18.73
C ASP A 497 0.96 -22.77 -17.44
N TYR A 498 -0.34 -22.76 -17.13
CA TYR A 498 -0.88 -22.02 -16.00
C TYR A 498 -0.54 -22.65 -14.65
N GLU A 499 -0.51 -23.98 -14.57
CA GLU A 499 -0.19 -24.70 -13.33
C GLU A 499 1.26 -24.40 -12.94
N ILE A 500 2.19 -24.57 -13.89
CA ILE A 500 3.62 -24.30 -13.68
C ILE A 500 3.84 -22.81 -13.36
N LYS A 501 3.19 -21.91 -14.10
CA LYS A 501 3.31 -20.46 -13.88
C LYS A 501 2.89 -20.06 -12.46
N TYR A 502 1.70 -20.45 -12.03
CA TYR A 502 1.22 -20.07 -10.70
C TYR A 502 1.98 -20.77 -9.58
N TYR A 503 2.46 -22.00 -9.78
CA TYR A 503 3.36 -22.64 -8.83
C TYR A 503 4.62 -21.81 -8.61
N ILE A 504 5.32 -21.42 -9.69
CA ILE A 504 6.55 -20.62 -9.61
C ILE A 504 6.27 -19.26 -8.97
N VAL A 505 5.15 -18.60 -9.33
CA VAL A 505 4.73 -17.35 -8.70
C VAL A 505 4.54 -17.51 -7.18
N CYS A 506 3.82 -18.55 -6.75
CA CYS A 506 3.57 -18.84 -5.34
C CYS A 506 4.87 -19.15 -4.60
N ARG A 507 5.74 -19.99 -5.17
CA ARG A 507 7.05 -20.33 -4.61
C ARG A 507 7.91 -19.08 -4.38
N LEU A 508 7.95 -18.16 -5.34
CA LEU A 508 8.73 -16.92 -5.20
C LEU A 508 8.10 -15.94 -4.19
N MET A 509 6.78 -15.80 -4.17
CA MET A 509 6.13 -14.79 -3.31
C MET A 509 6.07 -15.16 -1.84
N ILE A 510 5.85 -16.43 -1.48
CA ILE A 510 5.64 -16.80 -0.05
C ILE A 510 6.94 -16.84 0.76
N GLU A 511 8.09 -16.94 0.08
CA GLU A 511 9.41 -16.81 0.70
C GLU A 511 9.62 -15.39 1.30
N GLU A 512 9.06 -14.37 0.65
CA GLU A 512 9.18 -12.98 1.10
C GLU A 512 8.22 -12.71 2.27
N LYS A 513 8.74 -12.44 3.47
CA LYS A 513 7.93 -12.16 4.67
C LYS A 513 7.41 -10.72 4.73
N ASP A 514 8.07 -9.81 4.02
CA ASP A 514 7.83 -8.36 4.02
C ASP A 514 6.96 -7.89 2.83
N VAL A 515 6.10 -8.74 2.28
CA VAL A 515 5.12 -8.30 1.28
C VAL A 515 4.12 -7.34 1.94
N THR A 516 4.02 -6.14 1.37
CA THR A 516 3.15 -5.05 1.88
C THR A 516 2.09 -4.61 0.86
N TYR A 517 2.22 -5.06 -0.39
CA TYR A 517 1.37 -4.71 -1.53
C TYR A 517 1.10 -5.94 -2.39
N LEU A 518 -0.17 -6.20 -2.68
CA LEU A 518 -0.62 -7.20 -3.66
C LEU A 518 -1.49 -6.53 -4.75
N GLY A 519 -1.21 -6.80 -6.02
CA GLY A 519 -1.93 -6.22 -7.15
C GLY A 519 -2.20 -7.23 -8.26
N SER A 520 -3.44 -7.27 -8.74
CA SER A 520 -3.84 -8.00 -9.95
C SER A 520 -5.11 -7.39 -10.53
N ALA A 521 -5.28 -7.44 -11.85
CA ALA A 521 -6.45 -6.87 -12.53
C ALA A 521 -7.78 -7.42 -11.97
N ASN A 522 -7.88 -8.76 -11.91
CA ASN A 522 -9.09 -9.45 -11.46
C ASN A 522 -8.86 -10.14 -10.10
N PRO A 523 -9.77 -9.97 -9.12
CA PRO A 523 -9.67 -10.60 -7.80
C PRO A 523 -9.73 -12.13 -7.81
N SER A 524 -10.24 -12.78 -8.87
CA SER A 524 -10.16 -14.24 -9.05
C SER A 524 -8.71 -14.76 -9.04
N SER A 525 -7.74 -13.91 -9.38
CA SER A 525 -6.31 -14.22 -9.25
C SER A 525 -5.90 -14.49 -7.81
N PHE A 526 -6.50 -13.80 -6.84
CA PHE A 526 -6.16 -13.97 -5.42
C PHE A 526 -6.71 -15.29 -4.88
N HIS A 527 -7.85 -15.76 -5.39
CA HIS A 527 -8.33 -17.12 -5.11
C HIS A 527 -7.35 -18.16 -5.67
N LYS A 528 -7.04 -18.09 -6.98
CA LYS A 528 -6.14 -19.07 -7.62
C LYS A 528 -4.77 -19.16 -6.95
N LEU A 529 -4.18 -18.02 -6.57
CA LEU A 529 -2.91 -18.01 -5.83
C LEU A 529 -3.04 -18.75 -4.49
N LEU A 530 -4.12 -18.50 -3.74
CA LEU A 530 -4.33 -19.13 -2.44
C LEU A 530 -4.63 -20.62 -2.58
N ASP A 531 -5.36 -21.02 -3.61
CA ASP A 531 -5.64 -22.42 -3.95
C ASP A 531 -4.34 -23.17 -4.26
N VAL A 532 -3.49 -22.61 -5.12
CA VAL A 532 -2.19 -23.21 -5.46
C VAL A 532 -1.31 -23.33 -4.23
N ILE A 533 -1.28 -22.32 -3.35
CA ILE A 533 -0.54 -22.36 -2.09
C ILE A 533 -1.04 -23.50 -1.21
N ASN A 534 -2.34 -23.60 -0.96
CA ASN A 534 -2.92 -24.61 -0.07
C ASN A 534 -2.77 -26.03 -0.62
N GLN A 535 -2.95 -26.23 -1.94
CA GLN A 535 -2.82 -27.53 -2.58
C GLN A 535 -1.37 -28.04 -2.66
N ASN A 536 -0.40 -27.13 -2.70
CA ASN A 536 1.01 -27.47 -2.90
C ASN A 536 1.91 -27.12 -1.71
N PHE A 537 1.33 -26.79 -0.55
CA PHE A 537 2.05 -26.15 0.55
C PHE A 537 3.32 -26.91 0.98
N SER A 538 3.20 -28.23 1.13
CA SER A 538 4.29 -29.11 1.53
C SER A 538 5.48 -29.08 0.57
N HIS A 539 5.19 -29.10 -0.73
CA HIS A 539 6.22 -28.97 -1.77
C HIS A 539 6.85 -27.59 -1.76
N ILE A 540 6.05 -26.52 -1.62
CA ILE A 540 6.56 -25.16 -1.71
C ILE A 540 7.52 -24.85 -0.53
N TYR A 541 7.19 -25.21 0.72
CA TYR A 541 8.13 -24.94 1.82
C TYR A 541 9.37 -25.83 1.74
N SER A 542 9.27 -27.07 1.22
CA SER A 542 10.43 -27.91 0.94
C SER A 542 11.36 -27.24 -0.08
N ASP A 543 10.81 -26.71 -1.17
CA ASP A 543 11.55 -25.93 -2.17
C ASP A 543 12.17 -24.64 -1.61
N ILE A 544 11.54 -24.04 -0.59
CA ILE A 544 12.12 -22.90 0.15
C ILE A 544 13.29 -23.35 1.01
N ALA A 545 13.18 -24.48 1.71
CA ALA A 545 14.25 -25.01 2.54
C ALA A 545 15.49 -25.37 1.71
N SER A 546 15.31 -26.03 0.57
CA SER A 546 16.40 -26.47 -0.31
C SER A 546 16.90 -25.39 -1.28
N GLY A 547 16.14 -24.31 -1.48
CA GLY A 547 16.45 -23.31 -2.51
C GLY A 547 16.20 -23.82 -3.93
N THR A 548 15.23 -24.71 -4.13
CA THR A 548 14.83 -25.26 -5.43
C THR A 548 13.47 -24.74 -5.88
N CYS A 549 13.03 -25.15 -7.07
CA CYS A 549 11.69 -24.91 -7.57
C CYS A 549 11.24 -26.09 -8.45
N LYS A 550 10.14 -26.73 -8.07
CA LYS A 550 9.44 -27.73 -8.88
C LYS A 550 9.09 -27.12 -10.25
N TYR A 551 9.17 -27.93 -11.31
CA TYR A 551 8.84 -27.59 -12.70
C TYR A 551 9.81 -26.64 -13.44
N LEU A 552 10.99 -26.36 -12.90
CA LEU A 552 11.94 -25.48 -13.59
C LEU A 552 12.64 -26.13 -14.79
N GLY A 553 12.80 -27.46 -14.81
CA GLY A 553 13.69 -28.18 -15.71
C GLY A 553 13.38 -28.06 -17.21
N ASP A 554 12.09 -27.96 -17.56
CA ASP A 554 11.62 -28.02 -18.96
C ASP A 554 11.25 -26.65 -19.55
N LEU A 555 11.58 -25.55 -18.86
CA LEU A 555 11.23 -24.19 -19.28
C LEU A 555 12.29 -23.54 -20.18
N ASP A 556 11.93 -22.44 -20.85
CA ASP A 556 12.88 -21.63 -21.64
C ASP A 556 14.10 -21.25 -20.77
N PRO A 557 15.35 -21.45 -21.24
CA PRO A 557 16.56 -21.18 -20.48
C PRO A 557 16.64 -19.76 -19.88
N ARG A 558 16.01 -18.76 -20.51
CA ARG A 558 15.94 -17.39 -19.99
C ARG A 558 15.04 -17.31 -18.75
N ILE A 559 13.94 -18.05 -18.72
CA ILE A 559 13.04 -18.16 -17.57
C ILE A 559 13.78 -18.87 -16.43
N ILE A 560 14.42 -20.01 -16.73
CA ILE A 560 15.25 -20.77 -15.78
C ILE A 560 16.31 -19.85 -15.14
N ALA A 561 17.08 -19.13 -15.95
CA ALA A 561 18.12 -18.23 -15.46
C ALA A 561 17.57 -17.06 -14.64
N ALA A 562 16.37 -16.56 -14.95
CA ALA A 562 15.72 -15.48 -14.22
C ALA A 562 15.21 -15.93 -12.84
N VAL A 563 14.64 -17.13 -12.76
CA VAL A 563 14.15 -17.72 -11.50
C VAL A 563 15.32 -18.17 -10.62
N ASN A 564 16.32 -18.88 -11.16
CA ASN A 564 17.49 -19.33 -10.39
C ASN A 564 18.26 -18.19 -9.72
N ARG A 565 18.28 -16.99 -10.31
CA ARG A 565 18.87 -15.79 -9.69
C ARG A 565 18.17 -15.35 -8.39
N ARG A 566 16.96 -15.85 -8.12
CA ARG A 566 16.15 -15.54 -6.94
C ARG A 566 16.15 -16.65 -5.91
N LEU A 567 16.41 -17.90 -6.30
CA LEU A 567 16.34 -19.05 -5.41
C LEU A 567 17.56 -19.11 -4.49
N LYS A 568 17.31 -19.24 -3.18
CA LYS A 568 18.32 -19.48 -2.14
C LYS A 568 17.71 -20.39 -1.07
N PRO A 569 18.51 -21.27 -0.43
CA PRO A 569 18.05 -22.05 0.71
C PRO A 569 17.62 -21.13 1.86
N ASN A 570 16.44 -21.37 2.43
CA ASN A 570 15.87 -20.54 3.49
C ASN A 570 15.08 -21.39 4.50
N SER A 571 15.79 -22.26 5.24
CA SER A 571 15.19 -23.17 6.21
C SER A 571 14.36 -22.47 7.29
N LYS A 572 14.80 -21.28 7.75
CA LYS A 572 14.05 -20.50 8.75
C LYS A 572 12.66 -20.13 8.25
N ARG A 573 12.54 -19.62 7.02
CA ARG A 573 11.22 -19.27 6.46
C ARG A 573 10.39 -20.52 6.21
N ALA A 574 11.01 -21.61 5.77
CA ALA A 574 10.32 -22.88 5.57
C ALA A 574 9.72 -23.43 6.87
N GLU A 575 10.46 -23.38 7.99
CA GLU A 575 9.98 -23.77 9.32
C GLU A 575 8.83 -22.87 9.81
N GLU A 576 8.95 -21.55 9.64
CA GLU A 576 7.86 -20.60 9.96
C GLU A 576 6.59 -20.95 9.19
N LEU A 577 6.70 -21.24 7.89
CA LEU A 577 5.57 -21.62 7.04
C LEU A 577 5.01 -22.98 7.44
N ALA A 578 5.86 -23.98 7.71
CA ALA A 578 5.44 -25.31 8.15
C ALA A 578 4.62 -25.26 9.44
N HIS A 579 5.02 -24.43 10.41
CA HIS A 579 4.27 -24.23 11.65
C HIS A 579 2.89 -23.58 11.40
N LEU A 580 2.77 -22.65 10.46
CA LEU A 580 1.46 -22.03 10.16
C LEU A 580 0.47 -23.08 9.64
N PHE A 581 0.92 -24.04 8.84
CA PHE A 581 0.07 -25.11 8.32
C PHE A 581 -0.24 -26.20 9.36
N SER A 582 0.64 -26.43 10.34
CA SER A 582 0.32 -27.38 11.42
C SER A 582 -0.79 -26.90 12.35
N THR A 583 -1.17 -25.61 12.29
CA THR A 583 -2.24 -25.02 13.10
C THR A 583 -3.62 -25.01 12.45
N GLY A 584 -3.76 -25.43 11.18
CA GLY A 584 -5.07 -25.55 10.51
C GLY A 584 -4.97 -26.06 9.06
N ASP A 585 -6.08 -26.56 8.52
CA ASP A 585 -6.10 -27.22 7.19
C ASP A 585 -5.92 -26.28 5.99
N GLN A 586 -6.10 -24.97 6.18
CA GLN A 586 -5.90 -23.95 5.14
C GLN A 586 -5.27 -22.68 5.70
N ILE A 587 -4.33 -22.12 4.96
CA ILE A 587 -3.70 -20.83 5.26
C ILE A 587 -4.36 -19.68 4.50
N SER A 588 -4.26 -18.48 5.05
CA SER A 588 -4.76 -17.22 4.51
C SER A 588 -3.66 -16.17 4.35
N TYR A 589 -3.91 -15.12 3.57
CA TYR A 589 -2.91 -14.06 3.32
C TYR A 589 -2.47 -13.31 4.58
N LYS A 590 -3.38 -13.11 5.53
CA LYS A 590 -3.06 -12.45 6.81
C LYS A 590 -2.07 -13.23 7.68
N GLU A 591 -1.98 -14.55 7.51
CA GLU A 591 -1.02 -15.41 8.21
C GLU A 591 0.32 -15.44 7.48
N ILE A 592 0.31 -15.53 6.14
CA ILE A 592 1.54 -15.55 5.32
C ILE A 592 2.26 -14.19 5.41
N TRP A 593 1.51 -13.09 5.29
CA TRP A 593 2.02 -11.71 5.23
C TRP A 593 1.33 -10.81 6.25
N PRO A 594 1.83 -10.78 7.50
CA PRO A 594 1.26 -9.95 8.55
C PRO A 594 1.36 -8.45 8.27
N TYR A 595 2.16 -8.03 7.28
CA TYR A 595 2.40 -6.63 6.93
C TYR A 595 1.69 -6.16 5.66
N LEU A 596 0.86 -7.00 5.04
CA LEU A 596 0.12 -6.65 3.83
C LEU A 596 -0.89 -5.52 4.12
N LYS A 597 -0.75 -4.38 3.41
CA LYS A 597 -1.55 -3.17 3.65
C LYS A 597 -2.40 -2.72 2.46
N LEU A 598 -2.01 -3.07 1.24
CA LEU A 598 -2.71 -2.60 0.04
C LEU A 598 -3.00 -3.73 -0.94
N LEU A 599 -4.24 -3.74 -1.40
CA LEU A 599 -4.74 -4.56 -2.49
C LEU A 599 -5.16 -3.65 -3.65
N ILE A 600 -4.62 -3.90 -4.85
CA ILE A 600 -5.01 -3.21 -6.08
C ILE A 600 -5.70 -4.18 -7.02
N THR A 601 -6.97 -3.93 -7.33
CA THR A 601 -7.79 -4.78 -8.19
C THR A 601 -9.06 -4.07 -8.64
N TRP A 602 -9.78 -4.60 -9.63
CA TRP A 602 -11.12 -4.10 -9.96
C TRP A 602 -12.13 -4.47 -8.87
N THR A 603 -12.99 -3.52 -8.53
CA THR A 603 -13.97 -3.62 -7.44
C THR A 603 -15.42 -3.56 -7.92
N GLY A 604 -15.65 -3.13 -9.17
CA GLY A 604 -16.97 -3.04 -9.80
C GLY A 604 -17.42 -4.33 -10.50
N GLY A 605 -18.71 -4.42 -10.83
CA GLY A 605 -19.32 -5.55 -11.54
C GLY A 605 -19.03 -6.92 -10.89
N SER A 606 -18.81 -7.92 -11.73
CA SER A 606 -18.47 -9.29 -11.33
C SER A 606 -17.22 -9.39 -10.46
N CYS A 607 -16.25 -8.49 -10.65
CA CYS A 607 -15.04 -8.44 -9.84
C CYS A 607 -15.36 -8.07 -8.38
N GLY A 608 -16.36 -7.20 -8.14
CA GLY A 608 -16.81 -6.88 -6.79
C GLY A 608 -17.33 -8.08 -6.00
N ILE A 609 -17.98 -9.03 -6.68
CA ILE A 609 -18.48 -10.28 -6.07
C ILE A 609 -17.30 -11.17 -5.67
N SER A 610 -16.36 -11.42 -6.60
CA SER A 610 -15.16 -12.23 -6.35
C SER A 610 -14.24 -11.61 -5.29
N LEU A 611 -14.14 -10.28 -5.25
CA LEU A 611 -13.40 -9.56 -4.21
C LEU A 611 -14.02 -9.80 -2.82
N LYS A 612 -15.34 -9.66 -2.68
CA LYS A 612 -16.03 -9.88 -1.40
C LYS A 612 -15.79 -11.28 -0.84
N SER A 613 -15.68 -12.31 -1.68
CA SER A 613 -15.42 -13.68 -1.22
C SER A 613 -13.98 -13.92 -0.78
N VAL A 614 -12.99 -13.20 -1.33
CA VAL A 614 -11.57 -13.35 -0.92
C VAL A 614 -11.17 -12.41 0.23
N LEU A 615 -11.84 -11.28 0.42
CA LEU A 615 -11.52 -10.28 1.46
C LEU A 615 -11.31 -10.86 2.87
N PRO A 616 -12.10 -11.84 3.36
CA PRO A 616 -11.90 -12.44 4.69
C PRO A 616 -10.54 -13.15 4.87
N LYS A 617 -9.84 -13.48 3.77
CA LYS A 617 -8.50 -14.07 3.79
C LYS A 617 -7.39 -13.04 4.01
N PHE A 618 -7.71 -11.74 3.95
CA PHE A 618 -6.79 -10.64 4.22
C PHE A 618 -6.96 -10.08 5.64
N ARG A 619 -6.11 -9.13 6.02
CA ARG A 619 -6.24 -8.43 7.30
C ARG A 619 -7.43 -7.47 7.27
N ASN A 620 -8.05 -7.23 8.44
CA ASN A 620 -9.19 -6.32 8.56
C ASN A 620 -8.83 -4.86 8.23
N ASP A 621 -7.55 -4.48 8.33
CA ASP A 621 -7.04 -3.14 8.02
C ASP A 621 -6.49 -3.01 6.59
N ILE A 622 -6.77 -3.98 5.71
CA ILE A 622 -6.35 -3.91 4.30
C ILE A 622 -7.05 -2.76 3.58
N ARG A 623 -6.30 -1.94 2.85
CA ARG A 623 -6.85 -0.97 1.92
C ARG A 623 -7.06 -1.62 0.57
N VAL A 624 -8.23 -1.46 -0.03
CA VAL A 624 -8.48 -1.83 -1.44
C VAL A 624 -8.61 -0.56 -2.26
N ILE A 625 -7.88 -0.45 -3.36
CA ILE A 625 -8.02 0.66 -4.31
C ILE A 625 -8.32 0.09 -5.69
N ASP A 626 -9.36 0.64 -6.32
CA ASP A 626 -9.78 0.26 -7.67
C ASP A 626 -8.75 0.68 -8.72
N LEU A 627 -8.52 -0.16 -9.73
CA LEU A 627 -7.60 0.15 -10.84
C LEU A 627 -8.08 1.32 -11.72
N GLY A 628 -9.36 1.60 -11.67
CA GLY A 628 -10.11 2.46 -12.57
C GLY A 628 -10.77 1.65 -13.68
N TYR A 629 -11.52 2.35 -14.52
CA TYR A 629 -12.05 1.83 -15.78
C TYR A 629 -10.94 1.79 -16.85
N LEU A 630 -10.48 0.57 -17.17
CA LEU A 630 -9.46 0.27 -18.18
C LEU A 630 -9.94 -0.85 -19.10
N SER A 631 -9.55 -0.74 -20.36
CA SER A 631 -9.77 -1.74 -21.40
C SER A 631 -8.56 -1.79 -22.34
N SER A 632 -8.59 -2.66 -23.35
CA SER A 632 -7.52 -2.71 -24.35
C SER A 632 -7.62 -1.55 -25.34
N GLU A 633 -8.81 -0.97 -25.47
CA GLU A 633 -9.13 0.21 -26.27
C GLU A 633 -8.51 1.47 -25.64
N LEU A 634 -8.63 1.64 -24.32
CA LEU A 634 -8.07 2.78 -23.60
C LEU A 634 -8.01 2.60 -22.08
N ARG A 635 -7.20 3.43 -21.43
CA ARG A 635 -7.38 3.77 -20.01
C ARG A 635 -8.37 4.94 -19.91
N ALA A 636 -9.62 4.63 -19.64
CA ALA A 636 -10.69 5.64 -19.59
C ALA A 636 -10.58 6.52 -18.34
N THR A 637 -10.21 5.96 -17.19
CA THR A 637 -10.08 6.72 -15.94
C THR A 637 -8.79 6.46 -15.16
N VAL A 638 -8.49 7.36 -14.23
CA VAL A 638 -7.52 7.18 -13.16
C VAL A 638 -8.23 7.31 -11.82
N THR A 639 -8.14 6.29 -10.96
CA THR A 639 -8.65 6.38 -9.60
C THR A 639 -7.90 7.44 -8.83
N ILE A 640 -8.63 8.43 -8.34
CA ILE A 640 -8.09 9.61 -7.65
C ILE A 640 -8.47 9.68 -6.18
N ASN A 641 -9.62 9.08 -5.82
CA ASN A 641 -10.09 9.01 -4.46
C ASN A 641 -10.02 7.55 -3.98
N PRO A 642 -9.04 7.21 -3.14
CA PRO A 642 -8.84 5.85 -2.66
C PRO A 642 -9.88 5.41 -1.61
N ALA A 643 -10.72 6.32 -1.11
CA ALA A 643 -11.79 6.00 -0.17
C ALA A 643 -13.09 5.60 -0.89
N THR A 644 -13.42 6.30 -1.97
CA THR A 644 -14.66 6.08 -2.75
C THR A 644 -14.43 5.28 -4.03
N ASN A 645 -13.17 5.06 -4.40
CA ASN A 645 -12.74 4.45 -5.67
C ASN A 645 -13.27 5.17 -6.91
N GLU A 646 -13.45 6.49 -6.82
CA GLU A 646 -13.89 7.32 -7.94
C GLU A 646 -12.74 7.53 -8.95
N GLY A 647 -13.06 7.29 -10.22
CA GLY A 647 -12.14 7.48 -11.34
C GLY A 647 -12.39 8.80 -12.06
N VAL A 648 -11.37 9.65 -12.19
CA VAL A 648 -11.44 10.81 -13.09
C VAL A 648 -11.14 10.37 -14.52
N PRO A 649 -11.94 10.78 -15.52
CA PRO A 649 -11.66 10.47 -16.91
C PRO A 649 -10.37 11.09 -17.43
N THR A 650 -9.74 10.42 -18.39
CA THR A 650 -8.52 10.87 -19.05
C THR A 650 -8.81 11.94 -20.11
N ILE A 651 -9.48 13.02 -19.69
CA ILE A 651 -10.06 14.06 -20.56
C ILE A 651 -9.07 14.82 -21.44
N GLY A 652 -7.78 14.85 -21.07
CA GLY A 652 -6.72 15.47 -21.87
C GLY A 652 -6.12 14.53 -22.92
N GLU A 653 -6.56 13.28 -22.95
CA GLU A 653 -5.92 12.20 -23.72
C GLU A 653 -6.93 11.54 -24.67
N ASN A 654 -8.18 11.35 -24.23
CA ASN A 654 -9.27 10.78 -25.01
C ASN A 654 -10.49 11.71 -24.99
N PHE A 655 -11.26 11.71 -26.06
CA PHE A 655 -12.56 12.38 -26.13
C PHE A 655 -13.69 11.37 -25.86
N PHE A 656 -14.69 11.78 -25.09
CA PHE A 656 -15.79 10.94 -24.63
C PHE A 656 -17.14 11.53 -25.03
N GLU A 657 -18.03 10.68 -25.55
CA GLU A 657 -19.45 10.97 -25.71
C GLU A 657 -20.27 9.96 -24.90
N PHE A 658 -21.50 10.35 -24.56
CA PHE A 658 -22.37 9.59 -23.70
C PHE A 658 -23.78 9.54 -24.25
N VAL A 659 -24.49 8.44 -24.07
CA VAL A 659 -25.94 8.36 -24.31
C VAL A 659 -26.59 7.83 -23.05
N HIS A 660 -27.65 8.47 -22.58
CA HIS A 660 -28.38 8.00 -21.40
C HIS A 660 -28.82 6.54 -21.61
N ARG A 661 -28.76 5.72 -20.56
CA ARG A 661 -29.05 4.29 -20.66
C ARG A 661 -30.40 4.03 -21.33
N ASP A 662 -31.46 4.69 -20.85
CA ASP A 662 -32.80 4.49 -21.39
C ASP A 662 -32.92 4.92 -22.85
N ASP A 663 -32.25 6.01 -23.24
CA ASP A 663 -32.29 6.52 -24.61
C ASP A 663 -31.62 5.55 -25.59
N TRP A 664 -30.46 5.01 -25.20
CA TRP A 664 -29.77 3.98 -25.98
C TRP A 664 -30.58 2.69 -26.06
N GLU A 665 -31.14 2.26 -24.93
CA GLU A 665 -31.90 1.01 -24.86
C GLU A 665 -33.23 1.05 -25.60
N ASN A 666 -33.79 2.23 -25.83
CA ASN A 666 -35.03 2.49 -26.56
C ASN A 666 -34.80 2.97 -28.01
N ASP A 667 -33.60 2.76 -28.56
CA ASP A 667 -33.21 3.14 -29.94
C ASP A 667 -33.46 4.62 -30.27
N ARG A 668 -33.29 5.51 -29.29
CA ARG A 668 -33.47 6.97 -29.39
C ARG A 668 -32.22 7.71 -28.89
N PRO A 669 -31.05 7.52 -29.51
CA PRO A 669 -29.80 8.00 -28.95
C PRO A 669 -29.72 9.53 -28.91
N ASP A 670 -29.57 10.09 -27.70
CA ASP A 670 -29.22 11.49 -27.47
C ASP A 670 -27.77 11.59 -26.97
N PHE A 671 -26.85 11.98 -27.85
CA PHE A 671 -25.43 12.08 -27.54
C PHE A 671 -25.12 13.35 -26.73
N LYS A 672 -24.48 13.16 -25.59
CA LYS A 672 -24.10 14.20 -24.62
C LYS A 672 -22.58 14.27 -24.48
N MET A 673 -22.08 15.48 -24.24
CA MET A 673 -20.71 15.71 -23.79
C MET A 673 -20.61 15.62 -22.26
N ILE A 674 -19.38 15.50 -21.77
CA ILE A 674 -19.06 15.27 -20.36
C ILE A 674 -19.69 16.29 -19.39
N GLY A 675 -19.84 17.56 -19.77
CA GLY A 675 -20.39 18.61 -18.91
C GLY A 675 -21.90 18.55 -18.71
N SER A 676 -22.61 17.74 -19.50
CA SER A 676 -24.07 17.57 -19.44
C SER A 676 -24.50 16.33 -18.65
N LEU A 677 -23.56 15.68 -17.96
CA LEU A 677 -23.83 14.44 -17.24
C LEU A 677 -24.34 14.71 -15.82
N GLU A 678 -25.35 13.95 -15.43
CA GLU A 678 -26.00 14.04 -14.13
C GLU A 678 -25.49 12.96 -13.18
N GLN A 679 -25.28 13.33 -11.91
CA GLN A 679 -24.77 12.41 -10.88
C GLN A 679 -25.84 11.36 -10.53
N GLY A 680 -25.44 10.10 -10.41
CA GLY A 680 -26.33 8.96 -10.15
C GLY A 680 -26.89 8.32 -11.42
N GLU A 681 -26.86 9.03 -12.55
CA GLU A 681 -27.37 8.52 -13.82
C GLU A 681 -26.38 7.60 -14.54
N GLN A 682 -26.92 6.71 -15.39
CA GLN A 682 -26.17 5.71 -16.13
C GLN A 682 -26.12 6.02 -17.62
N TYR A 683 -24.95 5.83 -18.22
CA TYR A 683 -24.70 6.17 -19.61
C TYR A 683 -23.91 5.09 -20.33
N TYR A 684 -24.25 4.88 -21.60
CA TYR A 684 -23.37 4.22 -22.56
C TYR A 684 -22.24 5.17 -22.96
N ILE A 685 -21.02 4.66 -23.04
CA ILE A 685 -19.82 5.45 -23.35
C ILE A 685 -19.32 5.17 -24.78
N PHE A 686 -18.98 6.25 -25.48
CA PHE A 686 -18.38 6.24 -26.80
C PHE A 686 -17.07 7.02 -26.74
N VAL A 687 -16.06 6.55 -27.46
CA VAL A 687 -14.70 7.08 -27.33
C VAL A 687 -14.10 7.47 -28.67
N THR A 688 -13.39 8.60 -28.65
CA THR A 688 -12.47 8.99 -29.71
C THR A 688 -11.06 9.07 -29.14
N THR A 689 -10.16 8.24 -29.67
CA THR A 689 -8.81 8.05 -29.14
C THR A 689 -7.75 8.44 -30.18
N PRO A 690 -6.53 8.80 -29.74
CA PRO A 690 -5.40 9.00 -30.66
C PRO A 690 -5.03 7.74 -31.45
N THR A 691 -5.47 6.55 -31.01
CA THR A 691 -5.17 5.25 -31.64
C THR A 691 -6.09 4.92 -32.81
N GLY A 692 -6.96 5.85 -33.22
CA GLY A 692 -7.82 5.70 -34.39
C GLY A 692 -9.17 5.06 -34.12
N LEU A 693 -9.61 5.04 -32.86
CA LEU A 693 -11.01 4.78 -32.53
C LEU A 693 -11.75 6.12 -32.64
N TYR A 694 -12.77 6.21 -33.48
CA TYR A 694 -13.54 7.45 -33.71
C TYR A 694 -15.02 7.19 -33.46
N ARG A 695 -15.62 7.87 -32.47
CA ARG A 695 -16.98 7.60 -31.96
C ARG A 695 -17.23 6.10 -31.74
N TYR A 696 -16.20 5.42 -31.24
CA TYR A 696 -16.21 3.96 -31.10
C TYR A 696 -17.13 3.57 -29.95
N ASN A 697 -18.07 2.67 -30.23
CA ASN A 697 -18.98 2.15 -29.23
C ASN A 697 -18.26 1.15 -28.31
N MET A 698 -18.07 1.53 -27.04
CA MET A 698 -17.48 0.61 -26.05
C MET A 698 -18.44 -0.50 -25.63
N ASN A 699 -19.74 -0.31 -25.87
CA ASN A 699 -20.85 -1.09 -25.33
C ASN A 699 -20.70 -1.29 -23.80
N ASP A 700 -20.28 -0.25 -23.10
CA ASP A 700 -20.05 -0.22 -21.67
C ASP A 700 -20.99 0.78 -21.01
N ILE A 701 -21.57 0.38 -19.87
CA ILE A 701 -22.41 1.24 -19.04
C ILE A 701 -21.55 1.75 -17.87
N ILE A 702 -21.51 3.07 -17.73
CA ILE A 702 -20.90 3.76 -16.60
C ILE A 702 -21.96 4.48 -15.78
N GLU A 703 -21.65 4.70 -14.50
CA GLU A 703 -22.42 5.56 -13.60
C GLU A 703 -21.59 6.79 -13.22
N ILE A 704 -22.25 7.94 -13.14
CA ILE A 704 -21.63 9.18 -12.68
C ILE A 704 -21.65 9.22 -11.16
N SER A 705 -20.50 8.91 -10.58
CA SER A 705 -20.33 8.67 -9.14
C SER A 705 -20.17 9.95 -8.31
N GLY A 706 -19.64 11.01 -8.91
CA GLY A 706 -19.26 12.23 -8.21
C GLY A 706 -18.56 13.22 -9.13
N LYS A 707 -17.73 14.09 -8.55
CA LYS A 707 -16.95 15.11 -9.28
C LYS A 707 -15.54 15.24 -8.71
N PHE A 708 -14.58 15.50 -9.61
CA PHE A 708 -13.23 15.92 -9.29
C PHE A 708 -12.98 17.28 -9.89
N GLU A 709 -12.82 18.28 -9.02
CA GLU A 709 -12.95 19.69 -9.43
C GLU A 709 -14.31 19.86 -10.13
N ASN A 710 -14.34 20.22 -11.42
CA ASN A 710 -15.58 20.35 -12.20
C ASN A 710 -15.86 19.14 -13.11
N THR A 711 -14.95 18.16 -13.17
CA THR A 711 -15.08 16.98 -14.04
C THR A 711 -15.88 15.86 -13.35
N PRO A 712 -16.96 15.34 -13.96
CA PRO A 712 -17.66 14.16 -13.47
C PRO A 712 -16.74 12.93 -13.38
N THR A 713 -16.87 12.15 -12.30
CA THR A 713 -16.12 10.90 -12.10
C THR A 713 -16.95 9.69 -12.49
N PHE A 714 -16.31 8.70 -13.13
CA PHE A 714 -16.99 7.53 -13.66
C PHE A 714 -16.74 6.30 -12.79
N ARG A 715 -17.75 5.44 -12.70
CA ARG A 715 -17.61 4.06 -12.24
C ARG A 715 -18.12 3.12 -13.31
N PHE A 716 -17.34 2.11 -13.65
CA PHE A 716 -17.80 1.04 -14.54
C PHE A 716 -18.84 0.18 -13.80
N ILE A 717 -20.00 -0.04 -14.44
CA ILE A 717 -21.06 -0.88 -13.90
C ILE A 717 -21.00 -2.26 -14.54
N GLN A 718 -21.26 -2.32 -15.84
CA GLN A 718 -21.33 -3.58 -16.59
C GLN A 718 -21.17 -3.34 -18.10
N LYS A 719 -21.03 -4.44 -18.84
CA LYS A 719 -21.19 -4.45 -20.30
C LYS A 719 -22.66 -4.27 -20.68
N GLY A 720 -22.91 -3.65 -21.82
CA GLY A 720 -24.25 -3.40 -22.35
C GLY A 720 -24.92 -4.64 -22.97
N LYS A 721 -25.92 -4.43 -23.82
CA LYS A 721 -26.76 -5.51 -24.38
C LYS A 721 -25.92 -6.50 -25.20
N GLY A 722 -26.22 -7.79 -25.06
CA GLY A 722 -25.67 -8.87 -25.89
C GLY A 722 -24.27 -9.37 -25.50
N VAL A 723 -23.76 -9.01 -24.32
CA VAL A 723 -22.44 -9.43 -23.84
C VAL A 723 -22.43 -9.56 -22.31
N THR A 724 -21.77 -10.59 -21.79
CA THR A 724 -21.55 -10.80 -20.35
C THR A 724 -20.07 -10.96 -20.05
N ASN A 725 -19.69 -10.72 -18.80
CA ASN A 725 -18.32 -10.86 -18.34
C ASN A 725 -18.30 -11.28 -16.86
N ILE A 726 -17.69 -12.43 -16.57
CA ILE A 726 -17.52 -12.96 -15.22
C ILE A 726 -16.08 -12.73 -14.76
N THR A 727 -15.09 -13.24 -15.49
CA THR A 727 -13.67 -13.25 -15.06
C THR A 727 -12.73 -12.52 -16.02
N GLY A 728 -13.28 -11.82 -17.00
CA GLY A 728 -12.56 -11.03 -18.01
C GLY A 728 -12.76 -11.51 -19.45
N GLU A 729 -13.56 -12.55 -19.68
CA GLU A 729 -13.70 -13.21 -20.97
C GLU A 729 -14.51 -12.46 -22.03
N LYS A 730 -15.47 -11.62 -21.59
CA LYS A 730 -16.37 -10.86 -22.47
C LYS A 730 -17.05 -11.79 -23.51
N LEU A 731 -18.00 -12.59 -23.05
CA LEU A 731 -18.75 -13.52 -23.91
C LEU A 731 -19.87 -12.78 -24.64
N TYR A 732 -19.96 -12.92 -25.96
CA TYR A 732 -20.98 -12.27 -26.79
C TYR A 732 -22.09 -13.24 -27.20
N VAL A 733 -23.31 -12.72 -27.34
CA VAL A 733 -24.48 -13.50 -27.76
C VAL A 733 -24.29 -14.17 -29.12
N SER A 734 -23.58 -13.53 -30.05
CA SER A 734 -23.22 -14.13 -31.35
C SER A 734 -22.38 -15.38 -31.20
N GLN A 735 -21.43 -15.40 -30.26
CA GLN A 735 -20.58 -16.57 -29.98
C GLN A 735 -21.40 -17.73 -29.42
N VAL A 736 -22.38 -17.43 -28.56
CA VAL A 736 -23.33 -18.42 -28.02
C VAL A 736 -24.17 -19.01 -29.14
N ILE A 737 -24.80 -18.16 -29.97
CA ILE A 737 -25.61 -18.61 -31.11
C ILE A 737 -24.79 -19.49 -32.06
N ASN A 738 -23.56 -19.08 -32.39
CA ASN A 738 -22.67 -19.83 -33.26
C ASN A 738 -22.25 -21.17 -32.65
N ALA A 739 -21.96 -21.21 -31.34
CA ALA A 739 -21.59 -22.44 -30.64
C ALA A 739 -22.75 -23.44 -30.58
N VAL A 740 -23.97 -22.96 -30.29
CA VAL A 740 -25.19 -23.78 -30.31
C VAL A 740 -25.45 -24.30 -31.72
N LYS A 741 -25.36 -23.44 -32.76
CA LYS A 741 -25.53 -23.85 -34.15
C LYS A 741 -24.50 -24.88 -34.61
N LYS A 742 -23.26 -24.77 -34.16
CA LYS A 742 -22.21 -25.77 -34.41
C LYS A 742 -22.59 -27.11 -33.79
N ALA A 743 -23.12 -27.11 -32.55
CA ALA A 743 -23.60 -28.32 -31.90
C ALA A 743 -24.83 -28.94 -32.60
N GLU A 744 -25.77 -28.13 -33.08
CA GLU A 744 -26.92 -28.60 -33.89
C GLU A 744 -26.44 -29.35 -35.14
N GLN A 745 -25.41 -28.83 -35.81
CA GLN A 745 -24.84 -29.43 -37.02
C GLN A 745 -24.04 -30.70 -36.73
N GLU A 746 -23.15 -30.67 -35.73
CA GLU A 746 -22.27 -31.79 -35.41
C GLU A 746 -23.01 -32.98 -34.80
N LEU A 747 -24.00 -32.71 -33.94
CA LEU A 747 -24.77 -33.74 -33.25
C LEU A 747 -26.10 -34.05 -33.94
N ASN A 748 -26.39 -33.39 -35.07
CA ASN A 748 -27.63 -33.53 -35.82
C ASN A 748 -28.87 -33.32 -34.92
N LEU A 749 -28.86 -32.25 -34.12
CA LEU A 749 -29.94 -31.85 -33.20
C LEU A 749 -30.65 -30.59 -33.70
N ASP A 750 -31.83 -30.32 -33.15
CA ASP A 750 -32.56 -29.07 -33.32
C ASP A 750 -33.00 -28.55 -31.95
N PHE A 751 -32.85 -27.24 -31.73
CA PHE A 751 -33.27 -26.59 -30.49
C PHE A 751 -34.37 -25.56 -30.74
N ARG A 752 -35.41 -25.59 -29.91
CA ARG A 752 -36.54 -24.65 -30.01
C ARG A 752 -36.24 -23.32 -29.33
N PHE A 753 -35.55 -23.40 -28.21
CA PHE A 753 -35.19 -22.25 -27.40
C PHE A 753 -33.94 -22.55 -26.59
N TYR A 754 -33.13 -21.52 -26.37
CA TYR A 754 -32.02 -21.61 -25.46
C TYR A 754 -31.76 -20.26 -24.78
N GLN A 755 -31.34 -20.35 -23.52
CA GLN A 755 -31.00 -19.22 -22.68
C GLN A 755 -29.70 -19.52 -21.95
N MET A 756 -28.72 -18.66 -22.11
CA MET A 756 -27.46 -18.71 -21.38
C MET A 756 -27.47 -17.65 -20.28
N LEU A 757 -27.17 -18.07 -19.05
CA LEU A 757 -27.10 -17.22 -17.87
C LEU A 757 -25.67 -17.23 -17.31
N ALA A 758 -25.10 -16.04 -17.11
CA ALA A 758 -23.82 -15.87 -16.43
C ALA A 758 -24.03 -15.91 -14.91
N ASP A 759 -23.52 -16.95 -14.24
CA ASP A 759 -23.53 -17.06 -12.77
C ASP A 759 -22.21 -16.52 -12.20
N GLU A 760 -22.22 -15.25 -11.81
CA GLU A 760 -21.06 -14.55 -11.27
C GLU A 760 -20.59 -15.12 -9.93
N LYS A 761 -21.49 -15.72 -9.14
CA LYS A 761 -21.16 -16.25 -7.81
C LYS A 761 -20.39 -17.55 -7.94
N SER A 762 -20.85 -18.44 -8.82
CA SER A 762 -20.20 -19.73 -9.08
C SER A 762 -19.12 -19.66 -10.14
N SER A 763 -18.91 -18.49 -10.74
CA SER A 763 -17.94 -18.26 -11.82
C SER A 763 -18.13 -19.25 -12.98
N LEU A 764 -19.37 -19.45 -13.43
CA LEU A 764 -19.73 -20.39 -14.49
C LEU A 764 -20.88 -19.87 -15.36
N TYR A 765 -21.07 -20.50 -16.50
CA TYR A 765 -22.23 -20.26 -17.36
C TYR A 765 -23.21 -21.44 -17.26
N GLU A 766 -24.50 -21.12 -17.17
CA GLU A 766 -25.59 -22.09 -17.23
C GLU A 766 -26.31 -21.93 -18.56
N LEU A 767 -26.34 -22.98 -19.38
CA LEU A 767 -27.05 -23.01 -20.65
C LEU A 767 -28.29 -23.90 -20.52
N TYR A 768 -29.45 -23.27 -20.66
CA TYR A 768 -30.76 -23.92 -20.64
C TYR A 768 -31.20 -24.13 -22.09
N ILE A 769 -31.54 -25.36 -22.47
CA ILE A 769 -31.92 -25.74 -23.83
C ILE A 769 -33.27 -26.45 -23.81
N GLU A 770 -34.22 -25.92 -24.57
CA GLU A 770 -35.45 -26.63 -24.93
C GLU A 770 -35.19 -27.42 -26.23
N PRO A 771 -35.13 -28.76 -26.17
CA PRO A 771 -34.89 -29.59 -27.33
C PRO A 771 -36.08 -29.52 -28.30
N GLY A 772 -35.78 -29.73 -29.57
CA GLY A 772 -36.77 -30.02 -30.58
C GLY A 772 -37.24 -31.47 -30.54
N GLU A 773 -37.50 -32.07 -31.70
CA GLU A 773 -38.05 -33.43 -31.77
C GLU A 773 -36.96 -34.52 -31.67
N ARG A 774 -35.69 -34.15 -31.84
CA ARG A 774 -34.58 -35.10 -31.84
C ARG A 774 -34.06 -35.37 -30.42
N ILE A 775 -33.76 -36.64 -30.15
CA ILE A 775 -33.28 -37.11 -28.86
C ILE A 775 -31.83 -36.64 -28.67
N ILE A 776 -31.57 -35.94 -27.56
CA ILE A 776 -30.22 -35.58 -27.14
C ILE A 776 -29.51 -36.87 -26.67
N PRO A 777 -28.43 -37.31 -27.34
CA PRO A 777 -27.77 -38.58 -27.02
C PRO A 777 -27.04 -38.53 -25.68
N SER A 778 -26.46 -37.39 -25.33
CA SER A 778 -25.77 -37.17 -24.06
C SER A 778 -25.67 -35.67 -23.73
N ILE A 779 -26.08 -35.31 -22.51
CA ILE A 779 -25.95 -33.94 -21.96
C ILE A 779 -24.47 -33.57 -21.82
N SER A 780 -23.61 -34.51 -21.40
CA SER A 780 -22.18 -34.27 -21.24
C SER A 780 -21.48 -34.05 -22.58
N GLU A 781 -21.87 -34.79 -23.61
CA GLU A 781 -21.34 -34.60 -24.96
C GLU A 781 -21.79 -33.28 -25.56
N LEU A 782 -23.07 -32.92 -25.44
CA LEU A 782 -23.60 -31.64 -25.90
C LEU A 782 -22.91 -30.47 -25.19
N SER A 783 -22.76 -30.54 -23.87
CA SER A 783 -22.05 -29.51 -23.09
C SER A 783 -20.61 -29.36 -23.57
N ARG A 784 -19.90 -30.49 -23.79
CA ARG A 784 -18.51 -30.49 -24.26
C ARG A 784 -18.37 -29.85 -25.66
N VAL A 785 -19.27 -30.17 -26.60
CA VAL A 785 -19.24 -29.60 -27.96
C VAL A 785 -19.45 -28.10 -27.92
N ILE A 786 -20.46 -27.63 -27.17
CA ILE A 786 -20.74 -26.19 -27.03
C ILE A 786 -19.59 -25.48 -26.32
N ASP A 787 -19.10 -26.00 -25.20
CA ASP A 787 -17.98 -25.40 -24.45
C ASP A 787 -16.71 -25.32 -25.33
N THR A 788 -16.42 -26.37 -26.10
CA THR A 788 -15.29 -26.37 -27.06
C THR A 788 -15.46 -25.31 -28.14
N ALA A 789 -16.66 -25.20 -28.72
CA ALA A 789 -16.97 -24.20 -29.74
C ALA A 789 -16.86 -22.75 -29.20
N LEU A 790 -17.18 -22.53 -27.92
CA LEU A 790 -16.97 -21.24 -27.25
C LEU A 790 -15.48 -20.95 -27.03
N GLN A 791 -14.70 -21.95 -26.59
CA GLN A 791 -13.26 -21.82 -26.41
C GLN A 791 -12.52 -21.53 -27.73
N GLU A 792 -12.97 -22.08 -28.85
CA GLU A 792 -12.41 -21.80 -30.18
C GLU A 792 -12.71 -20.38 -30.66
N GLN A 793 -13.88 -19.83 -30.33
CA GLN A 793 -14.31 -18.49 -30.74
C GLN A 793 -13.84 -17.38 -29.78
N ASN A 794 -13.58 -17.70 -28.51
CA ASN A 794 -13.20 -16.71 -27.51
C ASN A 794 -11.94 -17.14 -26.75
N ILE A 795 -10.80 -16.56 -27.16
CA ILE A 795 -9.50 -16.83 -26.56
C ILE A 795 -9.42 -16.50 -25.07
N GLU A 796 -10.13 -15.46 -24.62
CA GLU A 796 -10.18 -15.12 -23.21
C GLU A 796 -11.01 -16.16 -22.45
N TYR A 797 -12.17 -16.59 -22.97
CA TYR A 797 -12.98 -17.68 -22.38
C TYR A 797 -12.13 -18.94 -22.21
N LYS A 798 -11.46 -19.38 -23.28
CA LYS A 798 -10.51 -20.50 -23.25
C LYS A 798 -9.45 -20.33 -22.16
N THR A 799 -8.81 -19.15 -22.12
CA THR A 799 -7.80 -18.81 -21.12
C THR A 799 -8.33 -18.89 -19.68
N LYS A 800 -9.57 -18.45 -19.42
CA LYS A 800 -10.17 -18.52 -18.07
C LYS A 800 -10.56 -19.96 -17.70
N ARG A 801 -11.00 -20.78 -18.67
CA ARG A 801 -11.25 -22.22 -18.49
C ARG A 801 -9.97 -22.98 -18.16
N GLU A 802 -8.90 -22.80 -18.94
CA GLU A 802 -7.58 -23.44 -18.73
C GLU A 802 -6.89 -23.05 -17.42
N SER A 803 -7.27 -21.91 -16.83
CA SER A 803 -6.71 -21.45 -15.54
C SER A 803 -7.61 -21.74 -14.34
N ASP A 804 -8.73 -22.45 -14.54
CA ASP A 804 -9.80 -22.74 -13.55
C ASP A 804 -10.45 -21.50 -12.95
N ARG A 805 -10.29 -20.33 -13.58
CA ARG A 805 -10.96 -19.10 -13.14
C ARG A 805 -12.43 -19.08 -13.55
N LEU A 806 -12.75 -19.77 -14.64
CA LEU A 806 -14.12 -19.99 -15.11
C LEU A 806 -14.39 -21.50 -15.05
N GLN A 807 -15.44 -21.92 -14.35
CA GLN A 807 -15.78 -23.34 -14.18
C GLN A 807 -16.45 -23.91 -15.45
N GLU A 808 -16.69 -25.22 -15.46
CA GLU A 808 -17.33 -25.93 -16.57
C GLU A 808 -18.72 -25.38 -16.89
N LEU A 809 -19.04 -25.33 -18.19
CA LEU A 809 -20.36 -25.00 -18.69
C LEU A 809 -21.37 -26.02 -18.13
N LYS A 810 -22.38 -25.51 -17.43
CA LYS A 810 -23.46 -26.35 -16.89
C LYS A 810 -24.64 -26.32 -17.85
N LEU A 811 -25.04 -27.49 -18.35
CA LEU A 811 -26.14 -27.62 -19.29
C LEU A 811 -27.39 -28.13 -18.59
N HIS A 812 -28.53 -27.52 -18.88
CA HIS A 812 -29.85 -27.86 -18.36
C HIS A 812 -30.81 -28.10 -19.52
N ILE A 813 -31.54 -29.23 -19.49
CA ILE A 813 -32.57 -29.53 -20.47
C ILE A 813 -33.91 -29.01 -19.95
N LEU A 814 -34.63 -28.27 -20.80
CA LEU A 814 -35.94 -27.73 -20.50
C LEU A 814 -37.04 -28.67 -20.98
N VAL A 815 -38.15 -28.70 -20.25
CA VAL A 815 -39.40 -29.31 -20.70
C VAL A 815 -40.00 -28.49 -21.84
N HIS A 816 -40.76 -29.18 -22.69
CA HIS A 816 -41.44 -28.59 -23.83
C HIS A 816 -42.45 -27.51 -23.41
N GLY A 817 -42.50 -26.38 -24.13
CA GLY A 817 -43.39 -25.25 -23.87
C GLY A 817 -42.79 -24.17 -22.95
N CYS A 818 -41.52 -24.29 -22.57
CA CYS A 818 -40.82 -23.28 -21.80
C CYS A 818 -40.72 -21.96 -22.59
N TYR A 819 -40.40 -22.00 -23.88
CA TYR A 819 -40.31 -20.81 -24.75
C TYR A 819 -41.62 -20.01 -24.79
N GLU A 820 -42.76 -20.68 -24.97
CA GLU A 820 -44.05 -20.00 -25.04
C GLU A 820 -44.39 -19.32 -23.70
N THR A 821 -44.10 -20.00 -22.59
CA THR A 821 -44.29 -19.43 -21.25
C THR A 821 -43.35 -18.26 -20.98
N TYR A 822 -42.10 -18.36 -21.46
CA TYR A 822 -41.10 -17.28 -21.40
C TYR A 822 -41.55 -16.06 -22.21
N LYS A 823 -42.05 -16.27 -23.44
CA LYS A 823 -42.60 -15.22 -24.29
C LYS A 823 -43.78 -14.53 -23.60
N ASP A 824 -44.77 -15.29 -23.14
CA ASP A 824 -45.97 -14.77 -22.47
C ASP A 824 -45.65 -13.94 -21.22
N PHE A 825 -44.62 -14.34 -20.45
CA PHE A 825 -44.18 -13.61 -19.27
C PHE A 825 -43.76 -12.17 -19.62
N TYR A 826 -42.96 -11.97 -20.67
CA TYR A 826 -42.50 -10.64 -21.07
C TYR A 826 -43.54 -9.82 -21.83
N LEU A 827 -44.45 -10.48 -22.56
CA LEU A 827 -45.60 -9.78 -23.17
C LEU A 827 -46.51 -9.17 -22.09
N LYS A 828 -46.75 -9.89 -20.98
CA LYS A 828 -47.50 -9.38 -19.82
C LYS A 828 -46.82 -8.19 -19.13
N GLN A 829 -45.49 -8.06 -19.27
CA GLN A 829 -44.71 -6.92 -18.77
C GLN A 829 -44.65 -5.75 -19.76
N GLY A 830 -45.39 -5.82 -20.87
CA GLY A 830 -45.55 -4.72 -21.81
C GLY A 830 -44.64 -4.78 -23.04
N GLN A 831 -43.89 -5.87 -23.27
CA GLN A 831 -43.23 -6.07 -24.55
C GLN A 831 -44.26 -6.33 -25.66
N ARG A 832 -44.03 -5.75 -26.85
CA ARG A 832 -44.93 -5.92 -28.00
C ARG A 832 -44.62 -7.23 -28.71
N GLU A 833 -45.65 -8.02 -28.98
CA GLU A 833 -45.50 -9.36 -29.57
C GLU A 833 -44.74 -9.36 -30.91
N GLY A 834 -45.07 -8.47 -31.83
CA GLY A 834 -44.40 -8.38 -33.14
C GLY A 834 -42.94 -7.94 -33.08
N GLN A 835 -42.42 -7.55 -31.91
CA GLN A 835 -41.04 -7.11 -31.68
C GLN A 835 -40.31 -7.99 -30.65
N PHE A 836 -40.98 -9.02 -30.12
CA PHE A 836 -40.41 -9.88 -29.10
C PHE A 836 -39.18 -10.63 -29.64
N LYS A 837 -38.06 -10.49 -28.96
CA LYS A 837 -36.83 -11.24 -29.22
C LYS A 837 -36.26 -11.71 -27.88
N PRO A 838 -36.02 -13.02 -27.69
CA PRO A 838 -35.43 -13.53 -26.46
C PRO A 838 -34.01 -12.97 -26.29
N GLN A 839 -33.68 -12.53 -25.07
CA GLN A 839 -32.31 -12.15 -24.72
C GLN A 839 -31.49 -13.40 -24.37
N ILE A 840 -30.93 -14.03 -25.41
CA ILE A 840 -30.23 -15.33 -25.32
C ILE A 840 -29.08 -15.35 -24.29
N LEU A 841 -28.41 -14.22 -24.02
CA LEU A 841 -27.30 -14.13 -23.07
C LEU A 841 -27.50 -12.98 -22.11
N GLN A 842 -27.49 -13.26 -20.81
CA GLN A 842 -27.63 -12.25 -19.75
C GLN A 842 -27.05 -12.72 -18.41
N TYR A 843 -26.92 -11.80 -17.47
CA TYR A 843 -26.54 -12.10 -16.09
C TYR A 843 -27.69 -12.80 -15.35
N LYS A 844 -27.39 -13.86 -14.59
CA LYS A 844 -28.38 -14.59 -13.79
C LYS A 844 -29.09 -13.70 -12.75
N SER A 845 -28.40 -12.67 -12.27
CA SER A 845 -28.92 -11.65 -11.34
C SER A 845 -29.96 -10.71 -11.96
N ASN A 846 -29.94 -10.54 -13.28
CA ASN A 846 -30.85 -9.67 -14.04
C ASN A 846 -31.96 -10.48 -14.74
N PHE A 847 -32.04 -11.79 -14.46
CA PHE A 847 -32.97 -12.69 -15.12
C PHE A 847 -34.19 -12.98 -14.27
N ASP A 848 -35.34 -12.45 -14.68
CA ASP A 848 -36.54 -12.42 -13.85
C ASP A 848 -37.47 -13.62 -14.08
N PHE A 849 -37.24 -14.39 -15.14
CA PHE A 849 -38.04 -15.57 -15.47
C PHE A 849 -37.56 -16.79 -14.70
N LYS A 850 -38.48 -17.54 -14.08
CA LYS A 850 -38.16 -18.72 -13.28
C LYS A 850 -37.89 -19.97 -14.12
N ILE A 851 -36.87 -19.91 -14.98
CA ILE A 851 -36.52 -20.98 -15.93
C ILE A 851 -36.21 -22.33 -15.24
N GLN A 852 -35.78 -22.30 -13.97
CA GLN A 852 -35.47 -23.52 -13.21
C GLN A 852 -36.69 -24.42 -12.96
N GLU A 853 -37.91 -23.85 -12.92
CA GLU A 853 -39.16 -24.62 -12.77
C GLU A 853 -39.46 -25.49 -14.02
N PHE A 854 -38.74 -25.26 -15.12
CA PHE A 854 -38.89 -25.96 -16.40
C PHE A 854 -37.74 -26.93 -16.68
N VAL A 855 -36.79 -27.10 -15.77
CA VAL A 855 -35.69 -28.06 -15.96
C VAL A 855 -36.23 -29.48 -15.82
N ALA A 856 -36.01 -30.33 -16.82
CA ALA A 856 -36.36 -31.74 -16.79
C ALA A 856 -35.52 -32.47 -15.72
N GLU A 857 -36.15 -33.35 -14.95
CA GLU A 857 -35.48 -34.19 -13.92
C GLU A 857 -34.50 -35.21 -14.51
#